data_AF-A0A5I8V4I2-F1
#
_entry.id   AF-A0A5I8V4I2-F1
#
_cell.length_a   1.000
_cell.length_b   1.000
_cell.length_c   1.000
_cell.angle_alpha   90.00
_cell.angle_beta   90.00
_cell.angle_gamma   90.00
#
_symmetry.space_group_name_H-M   'P 1'
#
loop_
_entity.id
_entity.type
_entity.pdbx_description
1 polymer ?
#
loop_
_entity_poly.entity_id
_entity_poly.type
_entity_poly.pdbx_seq_one_letter_code
_entity_poly.pdbx_strand_id
1 'polypeptide(L)'
;MRLIVGITGATGAPLGVELLQALRAIPDVETHLVMSKWAKTTIELETPYTPAEVAALADYCHSPADQAATISSGSFRTDGMIIIPCSMKTLAGVRAGYAEGLVGRAADVVLKEGRKLVLVPREMPLSTIHLENMLALSRMGVAIVPPMPAFYNLPQTVDDIIQHIVARVLDQFGLEHTRARRWQGLRQAANFSQENVIMAFDDLRSFLHALDQQGQLLKISEEVNAEPDLAAAANATGRIGDGAPALWFDNIRGFTDARVAMNTIGSWQNHAISLGLPPNTPVKKQIDEFIRRWDNFPVAPERRANPGWAENTVDGDAINLFDILPLFRLNDGDGGFYLDKACVVSRDPLDPDNFGKQNVGIYRMEVKGKRKLGLQPVPMHDIALHLHKAEERGEDLPIAITLGNDPIITLMGATPLKYDQSEYEMAGALRESPYPIATAPLTGFDVPWGSEVILEGVIESRKREIEGPFGEFTGHYSGGRNMTVVRIDKVSYHSKPIFESLYLGMPWTEIDYLMGPATCVPLYQQLKAEFPEVQAVNAMYTHGLLAIISTKKRYGGFARAVGLRAMTTPHGLGYVKMVIMVDEDVDPFNLPQVMWALSSKVNPAGDLVQLPNMSVLELDPGSSPAGITDKLIIDATTPVAPDNRGHYSQPVVDLPETKAWAEKLTAMLANRK
;
A
#
# COMPACT_ATOMS: atom_id res chain seq x y z
N MET A 1 2.26 -21.71 -43.77
CA MET A 1 1.36 -20.64 -44.23
C MET A 1 2.17 -19.62 -45.02
N ARG A 2 1.65 -19.09 -46.12
CA ARG A 2 2.27 -18.04 -46.94
C ARG A 2 1.42 -16.77 -46.91
N LEU A 3 1.93 -15.70 -46.32
CA LEU A 3 1.22 -14.43 -46.14
C LEU A 3 1.90 -13.28 -46.88
N ILE A 4 1.10 -12.44 -47.53
CA ILE A 4 1.56 -11.18 -48.11
C ILE A 4 1.38 -10.07 -47.07
N VAL A 5 2.41 -9.27 -46.81
CA VAL A 5 2.36 -8.10 -45.92
C VAL A 5 2.58 -6.84 -46.73
N GLY A 6 1.58 -5.97 -46.79
CA GLY A 6 1.67 -4.65 -47.41
C GLY A 6 1.83 -3.56 -46.35
N ILE A 7 2.90 -2.78 -46.40
CA ILE A 7 3.05 -1.57 -45.57
C ILE A 7 2.85 -0.35 -46.48
N THR A 8 1.94 0.54 -46.10
CA THR A 8 1.58 1.72 -46.91
C THR A 8 1.81 3.02 -46.15
N GLY A 9 1.77 4.16 -46.86
CA GLY A 9 2.19 5.47 -46.34
C GLY A 9 1.19 6.16 -45.42
N ALA A 10 0.55 5.41 -44.52
CA ALA A 10 -0.18 5.98 -43.39
C ALA A 10 0.70 5.92 -42.14
N THR A 11 0.51 6.86 -41.22
CA THR A 11 1.14 6.82 -39.90
C THR A 11 0.71 5.57 -39.13
N GLY A 12 1.58 5.06 -38.25
CA GLY A 12 1.45 3.77 -37.59
C GLY A 12 2.43 2.70 -38.10
N ALA A 13 3.59 3.07 -38.62
CA ALA A 13 4.62 2.12 -39.06
C ALA A 13 5.07 1.10 -37.99
N PRO A 14 5.12 1.44 -36.67
CA PRO A 14 5.42 0.44 -35.63
C PRO A 14 4.54 -0.82 -35.69
N LEU A 15 3.26 -0.69 -36.11
CA LEU A 15 2.34 -1.81 -36.25
C LEU A 15 2.80 -2.82 -37.32
N GLY A 16 3.33 -2.32 -38.45
CA GLY A 16 3.86 -3.17 -39.52
C GLY A 16 5.16 -3.87 -39.12
N VAL A 17 6.00 -3.19 -38.34
CA VAL A 17 7.25 -3.76 -37.82
C VAL A 17 6.97 -4.87 -36.80
N GLU A 18 6.13 -4.62 -35.80
CA GLU A 18 5.77 -5.66 -34.81
C GLU A 18 5.06 -6.84 -35.46
N LEU A 19 4.19 -6.61 -36.47
CA LEU A 19 3.59 -7.73 -37.22
C LEU A 19 4.66 -8.62 -37.87
N LEU A 20 5.66 -8.04 -38.54
CA LEU A 20 6.72 -8.83 -39.18
C LEU A 20 7.57 -9.58 -38.15
N GLN A 21 7.88 -8.95 -37.01
CA GLN A 21 8.58 -9.60 -35.90
C GLN A 21 7.77 -10.78 -35.34
N ALA A 22 6.46 -10.59 -35.16
CA ALA A 22 5.56 -11.62 -34.68
C ALA A 22 5.44 -12.78 -35.67
N LEU A 23 5.27 -12.50 -36.97
CA LEU A 23 5.17 -13.53 -38.01
C LEU A 23 6.47 -14.33 -38.14
N ARG A 24 7.63 -13.67 -38.08
CA ARG A 24 8.95 -14.33 -38.12
C ARG A 24 9.18 -15.28 -36.94
N ALA A 25 8.57 -15.00 -35.79
CA ALA A 25 8.67 -15.85 -34.61
C ALA A 25 7.78 -17.12 -34.69
N ILE A 26 6.86 -17.20 -35.66
CA ILE A 26 5.97 -18.35 -35.83
C ILE A 26 6.59 -19.33 -36.84
N PRO A 27 6.90 -20.58 -36.45
CA PRO A 27 7.39 -21.60 -37.37
C PRO A 27 6.43 -21.82 -38.53
N ASP A 28 6.98 -22.13 -39.71
CA ASP A 28 6.22 -22.45 -40.92
C ASP A 28 5.38 -21.32 -41.52
N VAL A 29 5.60 -20.06 -41.12
CA VAL A 29 5.03 -18.87 -41.77
C VAL A 29 6.07 -18.24 -42.69
N GLU A 30 5.79 -18.24 -43.99
CA GLU A 30 6.59 -17.55 -45.01
C GLU A 30 5.91 -16.22 -45.38
N THR A 31 6.69 -15.15 -45.40
CA THR A 31 6.22 -13.77 -45.55
C THR A 31 6.73 -13.11 -46.83
N HIS A 32 5.80 -12.51 -47.60
CA HIS A 32 6.13 -11.68 -48.76
C HIS A 32 5.77 -10.22 -48.50
N LEU A 33 6.78 -9.41 -48.21
CA LEU A 33 6.64 -8.00 -47.91
C LEU A 33 6.61 -7.13 -49.18
N VAL A 34 5.72 -6.14 -49.20
CA VAL A 34 5.73 -5.03 -50.15
C VAL A 34 5.59 -3.72 -49.38
N MET A 35 6.60 -2.86 -49.46
CA MET A 35 6.55 -1.52 -48.87
C MET A 35 6.31 -0.48 -49.96
N SER A 36 5.26 0.34 -49.81
CA SER A 36 5.04 1.47 -50.73
C SER A 36 6.17 2.51 -50.60
N LYS A 37 6.28 3.41 -51.60
CA LYS A 37 7.28 4.50 -51.55
C LYS A 37 7.19 5.31 -50.24
N TRP A 38 5.98 5.67 -49.83
CA TRP A 38 5.75 6.46 -48.62
C TRP A 38 5.88 5.65 -47.34
N ALA A 39 5.66 4.33 -47.37
CA ALA A 39 5.89 3.48 -46.21
C ALA A 39 7.34 3.53 -45.74
N LYS A 40 8.31 3.57 -46.66
CA LYS A 40 9.73 3.69 -46.33
C LYS A 40 10.03 4.97 -45.53
N THR A 41 9.45 6.09 -45.95
CA THR A 41 9.58 7.37 -45.24
C THR A 41 8.92 7.33 -43.86
N THR A 42 7.75 6.71 -43.73
CA THR A 42 7.07 6.59 -42.43
C THR A 42 7.81 5.68 -41.46
N ILE A 43 8.43 4.60 -41.95
CA ILE A 43 9.28 3.70 -41.13
C ILE A 43 10.44 4.47 -40.50
N GLU A 44 11.16 5.27 -41.29
CA GLU A 44 12.29 6.07 -40.80
C GLU A 44 11.85 7.19 -39.83
N LEU A 45 10.62 7.69 -39.98
CA LEU A 45 10.09 8.76 -39.14
C LEU A 45 9.56 8.25 -37.78
N GLU A 46 8.92 7.09 -37.76
CA GLU A 46 8.12 6.64 -36.61
C GLU A 46 8.75 5.45 -35.87
N THR A 47 9.84 4.89 -36.38
CA THR A 47 10.50 3.72 -35.79
C THR A 47 12.01 3.92 -35.73
N PRO A 48 12.73 3.22 -34.84
CA PRO A 48 14.19 3.22 -34.85
C PRO A 48 14.80 2.41 -36.02
N TYR A 49 13.98 1.81 -36.88
CA TYR A 49 14.42 0.93 -37.96
C TYR A 49 14.55 1.67 -39.30
N THR A 50 15.49 1.22 -40.11
CA THR A 50 15.61 1.56 -41.52
C THR A 50 14.72 0.64 -42.38
N PRO A 51 14.34 1.05 -43.61
CA PRO A 51 13.58 0.20 -44.52
C PRO A 51 14.30 -1.11 -44.87
N ALA A 52 15.63 -1.13 -44.83
CA ALA A 52 16.43 -2.34 -45.05
C ALA A 52 16.32 -3.33 -43.88
N GLU A 53 16.35 -2.83 -42.64
CA GLU A 53 16.17 -3.67 -41.44
C GLU A 53 14.75 -4.24 -41.39
N VAL A 54 13.73 -3.45 -41.73
CA VAL A 54 12.35 -3.94 -41.84
C VAL A 54 12.21 -4.99 -42.96
N ALA A 55 12.87 -4.79 -44.10
CA ALA A 55 12.87 -5.78 -45.18
C ALA A 55 13.48 -7.12 -44.74
N ALA A 56 14.52 -7.09 -43.90
CA ALA A 56 15.18 -8.27 -43.36
C ALA A 56 14.34 -9.04 -42.32
N LEU A 57 13.18 -8.51 -41.90
CA LEU A 57 12.21 -9.23 -41.06
C LEU A 57 11.32 -10.18 -41.85
N ALA A 58 11.25 -10.04 -43.18
CA ALA A 58 10.45 -10.89 -44.07
C ALA A 58 11.33 -11.88 -44.85
N ASP A 59 10.75 -13.00 -45.29
CA ASP A 59 11.45 -14.02 -46.10
C ASP A 59 11.72 -13.51 -47.52
N TYR A 60 10.76 -12.76 -48.08
CA TYR A 60 10.87 -12.14 -49.39
C TYR A 60 10.38 -10.69 -49.33
N CYS A 61 11.15 -9.76 -49.89
CA CYS A 61 10.74 -8.36 -50.05
C CYS A 61 10.68 -8.01 -51.54
N HIS A 62 9.50 -7.63 -52.03
CA HIS A 62 9.28 -7.25 -53.43
C HIS A 62 9.28 -5.73 -53.59
N SER A 63 9.76 -5.25 -54.75
CA SER A 63 9.67 -3.83 -55.08
C SER A 63 8.22 -3.43 -55.32
N PRO A 64 7.73 -2.28 -54.81
CA PRO A 64 6.37 -1.82 -55.05
C PRO A 64 6.07 -1.52 -56.53
N ALA A 65 7.11 -1.38 -57.37
CA ALA A 65 6.99 -1.18 -58.81
C ALA A 65 7.05 -2.49 -59.62
N ASP A 66 7.39 -3.62 -58.99
CA ASP A 66 7.56 -4.91 -59.66
C ASP A 66 6.22 -5.61 -59.87
N GLN A 67 5.54 -5.27 -60.95
CA GLN A 67 4.28 -5.92 -61.35
C GLN A 67 4.47 -7.38 -61.80
N ALA A 68 5.71 -7.83 -62.03
CA ALA A 68 6.02 -9.20 -62.43
C ALA A 68 6.35 -10.12 -61.23
N ALA A 69 6.33 -9.57 -60.00
CA ALA A 69 6.54 -10.35 -58.77
C ALA A 69 5.55 -11.51 -58.67
N THR A 70 5.97 -12.62 -58.05
CA THR A 70 5.16 -13.85 -57.94
C THR A 70 3.77 -13.61 -57.34
N ILE A 71 3.69 -12.70 -56.37
CA ILE A 71 2.44 -12.33 -55.68
C ILE A 71 1.45 -11.54 -56.54
N SER A 72 1.81 -11.14 -57.77
CA SER A 72 0.91 -10.49 -58.74
C SER A 72 0.12 -11.48 -59.60
N SER A 73 0.32 -12.79 -59.40
CA SER A 73 -0.37 -13.88 -60.09
C SER A 73 -1.19 -14.75 -59.15
N GLY A 74 -2.41 -15.10 -59.58
CA GLY A 74 -3.27 -16.05 -58.85
C GLY A 74 -2.72 -17.48 -58.80
N SER A 75 -1.86 -17.86 -59.77
CA SER A 75 -1.22 -19.18 -59.77
C SER A 75 -0.23 -19.38 -58.63
N PHE A 76 0.34 -18.29 -58.09
CA PHE A 76 1.13 -18.32 -56.88
C PHE A 76 0.19 -18.39 -55.67
N ARG A 77 0.15 -19.55 -55.03
CA ARG A 77 -0.75 -19.82 -53.91
C ARG A 77 -0.24 -19.15 -52.62
N THR A 78 -1.06 -18.26 -52.08
CA THR A 78 -0.89 -17.64 -50.76
C THR A 78 -2.14 -17.90 -49.93
N ASP A 79 -2.01 -17.88 -48.61
CA ASP A 79 -3.12 -18.09 -47.68
C ASP A 79 -3.91 -16.78 -47.45
N GLY A 80 -3.28 -15.63 -47.70
CA GLY A 80 -3.95 -14.33 -47.71
C GLY A 80 -2.98 -13.15 -47.68
N MET A 81 -3.52 -11.98 -47.37
CA MET A 81 -2.77 -10.72 -47.31
C MET A 81 -3.23 -9.83 -46.17
N ILE A 82 -2.27 -9.16 -45.53
CA ILE A 82 -2.47 -8.12 -44.52
C ILE A 82 -1.90 -6.81 -45.05
N ILE A 83 -2.65 -5.71 -44.96
CA ILE A 83 -2.12 -4.36 -45.22
C ILE A 83 -2.13 -3.55 -43.91
N ILE A 84 -0.94 -3.26 -43.37
CA ILE A 84 -0.75 -2.62 -42.07
C ILE A 84 0.46 -1.67 -42.02
N PRO A 85 0.28 -0.41 -41.60
CA PRO A 85 -0.97 0.32 -41.68
C PRO A 85 -1.45 0.44 -43.14
N CYS A 86 -2.77 0.52 -43.34
CA CYS A 86 -3.43 0.74 -44.62
C CYS A 86 -3.84 2.21 -44.77
N SER A 87 -3.27 2.89 -45.76
CA SER A 87 -3.64 4.27 -46.11
C SER A 87 -5.01 4.34 -46.78
N MET A 88 -5.72 5.46 -46.60
CA MET A 88 -7.01 5.67 -47.26
C MET A 88 -6.91 5.65 -48.79
N LYS A 89 -5.75 6.07 -49.36
CA LYS A 89 -5.46 5.91 -50.80
C LYS A 89 -5.47 4.44 -51.20
N THR A 90 -4.74 3.59 -50.47
CA THR A 90 -4.68 2.15 -50.76
C THR A 90 -6.05 1.50 -50.58
N LEU A 91 -6.76 1.82 -49.50
CA LEU A 91 -8.10 1.30 -49.25
C LEU A 91 -9.08 1.65 -50.38
N ALA A 92 -9.08 2.90 -50.85
CA ALA A 92 -9.89 3.32 -52.00
C ALA A 92 -9.49 2.59 -53.30
N GLY A 93 -8.18 2.40 -53.52
CA GLY A 93 -7.66 1.66 -54.68
C GLY A 93 -8.11 0.20 -54.70
N VAL A 94 -8.02 -0.49 -53.56
CA VAL A 94 -8.50 -1.88 -53.41
C VAL A 94 -10.00 -1.95 -53.68
N ARG A 95 -10.79 -1.03 -53.11
CA ARG A 95 -12.25 -0.97 -53.37
C ARG A 95 -12.59 -0.78 -54.83
N ALA A 96 -11.83 0.07 -55.54
CA ALA A 96 -12.06 0.37 -56.94
C ALA A 96 -11.54 -0.71 -57.90
N GLY A 97 -10.83 -1.73 -57.42
CA GLY A 97 -10.07 -2.66 -58.28
C GLY A 97 -8.93 -1.95 -59.02
N TYR A 98 -8.49 -0.79 -58.54
CA TYR A 98 -7.47 0.03 -59.17
C TYR A 98 -6.09 -0.44 -58.70
N ALA A 99 -5.56 -1.44 -59.42
CA ALA A 99 -4.31 -2.15 -59.14
C ALA A 99 -3.03 -1.35 -59.49
N GLU A 100 -2.97 -0.08 -59.08
CA GLU A 100 -1.77 0.75 -59.23
C GLU A 100 -0.68 0.33 -58.21
N GLY A 101 0.46 -0.17 -58.71
CA GLY A 101 1.55 -0.69 -57.87
C GLY A 101 1.30 -2.11 -57.35
N LEU A 102 2.35 -2.74 -56.81
CA LEU A 102 2.30 -4.15 -56.44
C LEU A 102 1.37 -4.43 -55.24
N VAL A 103 1.28 -3.51 -54.27
CA VAL A 103 0.37 -3.66 -53.12
C VAL A 103 -1.09 -3.78 -53.57
N GLY A 104 -1.55 -2.86 -54.44
CA GLY A 104 -2.91 -2.89 -54.98
C GLY A 104 -3.16 -4.11 -55.87
N ARG A 105 -2.16 -4.47 -56.70
CA ARG A 105 -2.25 -5.65 -57.56
C ARG A 105 -2.32 -6.97 -56.78
N ALA A 106 -1.50 -7.14 -55.75
CA ALA A 106 -1.54 -8.33 -54.90
C ALA A 106 -2.89 -8.43 -54.15
N ALA A 107 -3.43 -7.31 -53.66
CA ALA A 107 -4.74 -7.28 -53.02
C ALA A 107 -5.89 -7.65 -53.97
N ASP A 108 -5.83 -7.18 -55.23
CA ASP A 108 -6.78 -7.57 -56.30
C ASP A 108 -6.72 -9.08 -56.58
N VAL A 109 -5.51 -9.66 -56.63
CA VAL A 109 -5.33 -11.12 -56.75
C VAL A 109 -5.91 -11.86 -55.56
N VAL A 110 -5.66 -11.39 -54.33
CA VAL A 110 -6.21 -12.02 -53.11
C VAL A 110 -7.73 -12.02 -53.13
N LEU A 111 -8.34 -10.89 -53.53
CA LEU A 111 -9.79 -10.75 -53.64
C LEU A 111 -10.39 -11.68 -54.71
N LYS A 112 -9.86 -11.66 -55.94
CA LYS A 112 -10.43 -12.43 -57.06
C LYS A 112 -10.27 -13.95 -56.87
N GLU A 113 -9.26 -14.38 -56.12
CA GLU A 113 -9.02 -15.79 -55.78
C GLU A 113 -9.77 -16.22 -54.51
N GLY A 114 -10.57 -15.33 -53.90
CA GLY A 114 -11.36 -15.64 -52.70
C GLY A 114 -10.53 -15.89 -51.43
N ARG A 115 -9.31 -15.34 -51.37
CA ARG A 115 -8.39 -15.49 -50.24
C ARG A 115 -8.65 -14.42 -49.18
N LYS A 116 -8.21 -14.67 -47.94
CA LYS A 116 -8.44 -13.74 -46.85
C LYS A 116 -7.61 -12.46 -47.01
N LEU A 117 -8.29 -11.31 -47.06
CA LEU A 117 -7.67 -9.98 -47.06
C LEU A 117 -8.00 -9.26 -45.75
N VAL A 118 -6.99 -8.76 -45.06
CA VAL A 118 -7.12 -7.96 -43.84
C VAL A 118 -6.54 -6.58 -44.09
N LEU A 119 -7.35 -5.54 -43.86
CA LEU A 119 -6.92 -4.15 -43.98
C LEU A 119 -6.94 -3.50 -42.59
N VAL A 120 -5.84 -2.83 -42.23
CA VAL A 120 -5.71 -2.07 -40.98
C VAL A 120 -5.74 -0.58 -41.29
N PRO A 121 -6.93 0.00 -41.60
CA PRO A 121 -7.05 1.39 -42.00
C PRO A 121 -6.70 2.34 -40.86
N ARG A 122 -5.78 3.29 -41.11
CA ARG A 122 -5.40 4.30 -40.12
C ARG A 122 -5.72 5.70 -40.65
N GLU A 123 -6.78 6.31 -40.12
CA GLU A 123 -7.19 7.70 -40.39
C GLU A 123 -8.08 8.23 -39.27
N MET A 124 -8.00 9.53 -38.98
CA MET A 124 -8.89 10.21 -38.03
C MET A 124 -8.89 11.74 -38.27
N PRO A 125 -10.05 12.40 -38.42
CA PRO A 125 -11.42 11.83 -38.48
C PRO A 125 -11.73 11.15 -39.83
N LEU A 126 -12.75 10.29 -39.84
CA LEU A 126 -13.19 9.59 -41.05
C LEU A 126 -14.21 10.41 -41.84
N SER A 127 -14.01 10.52 -43.16
CA SER A 127 -15.00 11.08 -44.08
C SER A 127 -16.04 10.02 -44.49
N THR A 128 -17.18 10.44 -45.04
CA THR A 128 -18.19 9.53 -45.62
C THR A 128 -17.57 8.61 -46.68
N ILE A 129 -16.64 9.12 -47.49
CA ILE A 129 -15.94 8.33 -48.51
C ILE A 129 -15.14 7.17 -47.88
N HIS A 130 -14.45 7.43 -46.76
CA HIS A 130 -13.69 6.38 -46.06
C HIS A 130 -14.63 5.28 -45.52
N LEU A 131 -15.75 5.69 -44.92
CA LEU A 131 -16.76 4.77 -44.37
C LEU A 131 -17.42 3.93 -45.47
N GLU A 132 -17.81 4.54 -46.59
CA GLU A 132 -18.41 3.83 -47.73
C GLU A 132 -17.45 2.81 -48.34
N ASN A 133 -16.17 3.15 -48.49
CA ASN A 133 -15.17 2.23 -49.00
C ASN A 133 -14.93 1.05 -48.04
N MET A 134 -14.82 1.31 -46.73
CA MET A 134 -14.69 0.26 -45.72
C MET A 134 -15.91 -0.67 -45.70
N LEU A 135 -17.13 -0.11 -45.79
CA LEU A 135 -18.36 -0.88 -45.84
C LEU A 135 -18.44 -1.76 -47.10
N ALA A 136 -18.09 -1.21 -48.27
CA ALA A 136 -18.09 -1.96 -49.52
C ALA A 136 -17.11 -3.14 -49.47
N LEU A 137 -15.89 -2.92 -48.99
CA LEU A 137 -14.88 -3.98 -48.85
C LEU A 137 -15.28 -5.02 -47.80
N SER A 138 -15.84 -4.60 -46.68
CA SER A 138 -16.37 -5.52 -45.66
C SER A 138 -17.45 -6.45 -46.23
N ARG A 139 -18.35 -5.93 -47.08
CA ARG A 139 -19.36 -6.72 -47.79
C ARG A 139 -18.75 -7.71 -48.80
N MET A 140 -17.55 -7.46 -49.28
CA MET A 140 -16.79 -8.36 -50.15
C MET A 140 -16.00 -9.43 -49.38
N GLY A 141 -16.14 -9.50 -48.04
CA GLY A 141 -15.44 -10.48 -47.21
C GLY A 141 -14.06 -10.03 -46.72
N VAL A 142 -13.69 -8.76 -46.94
CA VAL A 142 -12.45 -8.19 -46.41
C VAL A 142 -12.60 -7.88 -44.92
N ALA A 143 -11.64 -8.30 -44.10
CA ALA A 143 -11.63 -7.94 -42.68
C ALA A 143 -11.10 -6.50 -42.53
N ILE A 144 -11.94 -5.61 -42.01
CA ILE A 144 -11.58 -4.23 -41.70
C ILE A 144 -11.23 -4.16 -40.21
N VAL A 145 -9.94 -4.02 -39.90
CA VAL A 145 -9.40 -4.09 -38.54
C VAL A 145 -8.66 -2.78 -38.22
N PRO A 146 -9.35 -1.65 -38.00
CA PRO A 146 -8.69 -0.39 -37.67
C PRO A 146 -7.87 -0.53 -36.38
N PRO A 147 -6.73 0.18 -36.24
CA PRO A 147 -5.84 0.08 -35.09
C PRO A 147 -6.42 0.84 -33.89
N MET A 148 -7.49 0.30 -33.30
CA MET A 148 -8.19 0.86 -32.15
C MET A 148 -7.63 0.24 -30.86
N PRO A 149 -7.17 1.05 -29.88
CA PRO A 149 -6.61 0.52 -28.64
C PRO A 149 -7.67 -0.16 -27.78
N ALA A 150 -7.28 -1.26 -27.13
CA ALA A 150 -8.02 -1.81 -26.01
C ALA A 150 -7.49 -1.22 -24.71
N PHE A 151 -8.40 -0.86 -23.80
CA PHE A 151 -8.04 -0.36 -22.46
C PHE A 151 -8.38 -1.35 -21.35
N TYR A 152 -9.15 -2.41 -21.65
CA TYR A 152 -9.54 -3.42 -20.67
C TYR A 152 -8.38 -4.29 -20.18
N ASN A 153 -7.25 -4.25 -20.90
CA ASN A 153 -6.00 -4.91 -20.53
C ASN A 153 -5.00 -3.97 -19.82
N LEU A 154 -5.43 -2.73 -19.50
CA LEU A 154 -4.65 -1.72 -18.77
C LEU A 154 -3.21 -1.56 -19.31
N PRO A 155 -3.02 -1.21 -20.60
CA PRO A 155 -1.70 -1.11 -21.21
C PRO A 155 -0.84 -0.06 -20.46
N GLN A 156 0.41 -0.41 -20.17
CA GLN A 156 1.36 0.47 -19.45
C GLN A 156 2.28 1.22 -20.43
N THR A 157 2.48 0.66 -21.61
CA THR A 157 3.36 1.20 -22.65
C THR A 157 2.65 1.29 -24.00
N VAL A 158 3.21 2.08 -24.92
CA VAL A 158 2.73 2.14 -26.32
C VAL A 158 2.91 0.77 -27.00
N ASP A 159 3.95 0.02 -26.62
CA ASP A 159 4.19 -1.33 -27.15
C ASP A 159 3.10 -2.31 -26.76
N ASP A 160 2.53 -2.21 -25.55
CA ASP A 160 1.39 -3.04 -25.13
C ASP A 160 0.17 -2.83 -26.05
N ILE A 161 -0.06 -1.59 -26.47
CA ILE A 161 -1.14 -1.22 -27.39
C ILE A 161 -0.85 -1.78 -28.79
N ILE A 162 0.39 -1.62 -29.28
CA ILE A 162 0.83 -2.12 -30.59
C ILE A 162 0.68 -3.65 -30.65
N GLN A 163 1.22 -4.36 -29.65
CA GLN A 163 1.16 -5.83 -29.57
C GLN A 163 -0.29 -6.33 -29.50
N HIS A 164 -1.16 -5.64 -28.75
CA HIS A 164 -2.57 -6.00 -28.71
C HIS A 164 -3.25 -5.85 -30.07
N ILE A 165 -3.01 -4.73 -30.77
CA ILE A 165 -3.56 -4.51 -32.12
C ILE A 165 -3.04 -5.57 -33.10
N VAL A 166 -1.74 -5.87 -33.07
CA VAL A 166 -1.13 -6.91 -33.92
C VAL A 166 -1.73 -8.28 -33.62
N ALA A 167 -2.00 -8.62 -32.36
CA ALA A 167 -2.68 -9.87 -32.03
C ALA A 167 -4.08 -9.97 -32.63
N ARG A 168 -4.87 -8.88 -32.64
CA ARG A 168 -6.19 -8.85 -33.29
C ARG A 168 -6.13 -9.01 -34.81
N VAL A 169 -5.03 -8.58 -35.42
CA VAL A 169 -4.73 -8.80 -36.84
C VAL A 169 -4.35 -10.27 -37.10
N LEU A 170 -3.48 -10.85 -36.27
CA LEU A 170 -3.06 -12.26 -36.38
C LEU A 170 -4.21 -13.24 -36.11
N ASP A 171 -5.14 -12.91 -35.21
CA ASP A 171 -6.37 -13.66 -34.95
C ASP A 171 -7.19 -13.89 -36.23
N GLN A 172 -7.08 -13.00 -37.22
CA GLN A 172 -7.75 -13.19 -38.52
C GLN A 172 -7.21 -14.40 -39.28
N PHE A 173 -5.97 -14.79 -39.08
CA PHE A 173 -5.38 -15.97 -39.72
C PHE A 173 -5.32 -17.18 -38.78
N GLY A 174 -5.91 -17.08 -37.57
CA GLY A 174 -5.79 -18.12 -36.55
C GLY A 174 -4.37 -18.27 -36.01
N LEU A 175 -3.55 -17.22 -36.12
CA LEU A 175 -2.18 -17.20 -35.62
C LEU A 175 -2.16 -16.62 -34.21
N GLU A 176 -1.47 -17.29 -33.29
CA GLU A 176 -1.35 -16.83 -31.90
C GLU A 176 -0.17 -15.88 -31.71
N HIS A 177 -0.44 -14.76 -31.04
CA HIS A 177 0.61 -13.84 -30.59
C HIS A 177 0.80 -13.99 -29.08
N THR A 178 1.89 -14.64 -28.67
CA THR A 178 2.18 -15.00 -27.27
C THR A 178 2.37 -13.80 -26.34
N ARG A 179 2.72 -12.62 -26.89
CA ARG A 179 2.95 -11.40 -26.11
C ARG A 179 1.69 -10.59 -25.82
N ALA A 180 0.55 -10.90 -26.46
CA ALA A 180 -0.67 -10.13 -26.28
C ALA A 180 -1.60 -10.73 -25.20
N ARG A 181 -2.04 -9.87 -24.28
CA ARG A 181 -3.05 -10.21 -23.26
C ARG A 181 -4.43 -10.33 -23.90
N ARG A 182 -5.05 -11.51 -23.79
CA ARG A 182 -6.39 -11.82 -24.32
C ARG A 182 -7.48 -11.59 -23.27
N TRP A 183 -8.67 -11.20 -23.70
CA TRP A 183 -9.84 -11.05 -22.84
C TRP A 183 -10.35 -12.41 -22.33
N GLN A 184 -10.49 -12.57 -21.01
CA GLN A 184 -11.02 -13.80 -20.37
C GLN A 184 -12.35 -13.58 -19.61
N GLY A 185 -12.97 -12.40 -19.73
CA GLY A 185 -14.29 -12.10 -19.14
C GLY A 185 -14.27 -11.13 -17.94
N LEU A 186 -15.46 -10.67 -17.55
CA LEU A 186 -15.66 -9.60 -16.55
C LEU A 186 -15.20 -9.98 -15.14
N ARG A 187 -15.25 -11.26 -14.77
CA ARG A 187 -14.79 -11.74 -13.46
C ARG A 187 -13.30 -11.50 -13.24
N GLN A 188 -12.50 -11.57 -14.30
CA GLN A 188 -11.08 -11.27 -14.24
C GLN A 188 -10.81 -9.77 -14.45
N ALA A 189 -11.66 -9.06 -15.20
CA ALA A 189 -11.60 -7.59 -15.31
C ALA A 189 -11.82 -6.86 -13.98
N ALA A 190 -12.66 -7.40 -13.09
CA ALA A 190 -12.79 -6.91 -11.72
C ALA A 190 -11.52 -7.14 -10.88
N ASN A 191 -10.82 -8.27 -11.10
CA ASN A 191 -9.49 -8.51 -10.53
C ASN A 191 -8.46 -7.55 -11.13
N PHE A 192 -8.57 -7.16 -12.40
CA PHE A 192 -7.62 -6.23 -13.04
C PHE A 192 -7.77 -4.78 -12.56
N SER A 193 -8.97 -4.34 -12.18
CA SER A 193 -9.13 -3.08 -11.42
C SER A 193 -8.53 -3.13 -10.01
N GLN A 194 -8.31 -4.33 -9.46
CA GLN A 194 -7.62 -4.56 -8.19
C GLN A 194 -6.11 -4.81 -8.37
N GLU A 195 -5.62 -5.27 -9.52
CA GLU A 195 -4.19 -5.55 -9.76
C GLU A 195 -3.30 -4.29 -9.82
N ASN A 196 -3.88 -3.10 -10.00
CA ASN A 196 -3.15 -1.83 -9.84
C ASN A 196 -3.28 -1.22 -8.45
N VAL A 197 -3.90 -1.92 -7.50
CA VAL A 197 -3.67 -1.69 -6.07
C VAL A 197 -2.45 -2.51 -5.71
N ILE A 198 -1.42 -1.87 -5.14
CA ILE A 198 -0.25 -2.57 -4.64
C ILE A 198 -0.74 -3.73 -3.76
N MET A 199 -0.36 -4.96 -4.12
CA MET A 199 -0.70 -6.15 -3.35
C MET A 199 -0.30 -5.97 -1.89
N ALA A 200 -1.12 -6.50 -0.98
CA ALA A 200 -0.77 -6.55 0.44
C ALA A 200 0.63 -7.16 0.65
N PHE A 201 1.43 -6.53 1.52
CA PHE A 201 2.79 -6.99 1.81
C PHE A 201 2.75 -8.22 2.72
N ASP A 202 3.45 -9.29 2.34
CA ASP A 202 3.52 -10.51 3.14
C ASP A 202 4.64 -10.45 4.20
N ASP A 203 5.60 -9.55 4.04
CA ASP A 203 6.79 -9.41 4.88
C ASP A 203 7.35 -7.96 4.85
N LEU A 204 8.33 -7.68 5.72
CA LEU A 204 9.02 -6.39 5.75
C LEU A 204 9.81 -6.11 4.47
N ARG A 205 10.39 -7.14 3.85
CA ARG A 205 11.27 -7.02 2.67
C ARG A 205 10.53 -6.47 1.45
N SER A 206 9.34 -7.01 1.18
CA SER A 206 8.45 -6.57 0.11
C SER A 206 7.94 -5.15 0.36
N PHE A 207 7.66 -4.79 1.61
CA PHE A 207 7.28 -3.43 1.96
C PHE A 207 8.42 -2.43 1.75
N LEU A 208 9.64 -2.73 2.23
CA LEU A 208 10.83 -1.90 2.00
C LEU A 208 11.11 -1.73 0.50
N HIS A 209 10.91 -2.78 -0.30
CA HIS A 209 11.03 -2.70 -1.75
C HIS A 209 10.02 -1.73 -2.36
N ALA A 210 8.76 -1.76 -1.92
CA ALA A 210 7.74 -0.82 -2.39
C ALA A 210 8.03 0.63 -1.97
N LEU A 211 8.55 0.83 -0.75
CA LEU A 211 9.02 2.15 -0.32
C LEU A 211 10.15 2.66 -1.23
N ASP A 212 11.13 1.81 -1.57
CA ASP A 212 12.23 2.15 -2.49
C ASP A 212 11.71 2.56 -3.88
N GLN A 213 10.78 1.79 -4.46
CA GLN A 213 10.15 2.09 -5.75
C GLN A 213 9.41 3.44 -5.76
N GLN A 214 8.85 3.85 -4.62
CA GLN A 214 8.12 5.11 -4.46
C GLN A 214 9.02 6.27 -3.99
N GLY A 215 10.33 6.07 -3.87
CA GLY A 215 11.26 7.08 -3.35
C GLY A 215 11.02 7.42 -1.87
N GLN A 216 10.49 6.46 -1.11
CA GLN A 216 10.19 6.53 0.32
C GLN A 216 11.11 5.64 1.18
N LEU A 217 12.19 5.11 0.59
CA LEU A 217 13.29 4.49 1.32
C LEU A 217 14.59 5.23 1.02
N LEU A 218 15.30 5.66 2.06
CA LEU A 218 16.61 6.28 1.97
C LEU A 218 17.68 5.29 2.47
N LYS A 219 18.55 4.85 1.56
CA LYS A 219 19.67 3.96 1.87
C LYS A 219 20.90 4.79 2.23
N ILE A 220 21.39 4.61 3.45
CA ILE A 220 22.57 5.31 3.99
C ILE A 220 23.75 4.36 3.88
N SER A 221 24.56 4.55 2.85
CA SER A 221 25.70 3.67 2.53
C SER A 221 27.02 4.10 3.18
N GLU A 222 27.09 5.32 3.72
CA GLU A 222 28.26 5.76 4.49
C GLU A 222 28.39 4.95 5.79
N GLU A 223 29.62 4.78 6.28
CA GLU A 223 29.83 4.09 7.55
C GLU A 223 29.30 4.96 8.70
N VAL A 224 28.34 4.44 9.45
CA VAL A 224 27.76 5.09 10.63
C VAL A 224 28.12 4.34 11.91
N ASN A 225 28.14 5.03 13.05
CA ASN A 225 28.21 4.36 14.35
C ASN A 225 26.82 3.85 14.74
N ALA A 226 26.75 2.69 15.40
CA ALA A 226 25.49 2.19 15.96
C ALA A 226 24.87 3.20 16.94
N GLU A 227 25.73 3.84 17.74
CA GLU A 227 25.38 4.95 18.63
C GLU A 227 26.36 6.11 18.40
N PRO A 228 25.90 7.37 18.27
CA PRO A 228 24.50 7.81 18.33
C PRO A 228 23.79 7.83 16.96
N ASP A 229 24.48 7.49 15.86
CA ASP A 229 24.05 7.91 14.52
C ASP A 229 22.71 7.30 14.08
N LEU A 230 22.44 6.02 14.37
CA LEU A 230 21.18 5.37 14.01
C LEU A 230 19.97 6.08 14.66
N ALA A 231 20.03 6.26 15.97
CA ALA A 231 18.98 6.93 16.72
C ALA A 231 18.86 8.41 16.37
N ALA A 232 19.97 9.11 16.17
CA ALA A 232 19.99 10.51 15.77
C ALA A 232 19.36 10.71 14.39
N ALA A 233 19.65 9.82 13.42
CA ALA A 233 19.05 9.84 12.10
C ALA A 233 17.55 9.57 12.15
N ALA A 234 17.12 8.56 12.91
CA ALA A 234 15.69 8.27 13.08
C ALA A 234 14.94 9.43 13.75
N ASN A 235 15.50 10.07 14.77
CA ASN A 235 14.94 11.28 15.39
C ASN A 235 14.87 12.45 14.39
N ALA A 236 15.95 12.69 13.63
CA ALA A 236 15.99 13.75 12.62
C ALA A 236 14.92 13.57 11.53
N THR A 237 14.56 12.32 11.22
CA THR A 237 13.57 11.99 10.19
C THR A 237 12.18 12.55 10.53
N GLY A 238 11.76 12.50 11.80
CA GLY A 238 10.52 13.16 12.24
C GLY A 238 10.55 14.69 12.15
N ARG A 239 11.74 15.30 12.04
CA ARG A 239 11.93 16.77 12.01
C ARG A 239 11.97 17.38 10.61
N ILE A 240 12.16 16.57 9.57
CA ILE A 240 12.19 17.05 8.17
C ILE A 240 10.79 17.15 7.54
N GLY A 241 9.76 16.65 8.22
CA GLY A 241 8.34 16.85 7.89
C GLY A 241 7.58 15.57 7.56
N ASP A 242 6.29 15.72 7.24
CA ASP A 242 5.33 14.61 7.15
C ASP A 242 5.61 13.58 6.05
N GLY A 243 6.47 13.90 5.08
CA GLY A 243 6.86 13.02 3.96
C GLY A 243 8.24 12.39 4.09
N ALA A 244 8.73 12.26 5.32
CA ALA A 244 10.04 11.70 5.59
C ALA A 244 10.14 10.22 5.16
N PRO A 245 11.26 9.78 4.56
CA PRO A 245 11.40 8.41 4.10
C PRO A 245 11.68 7.44 5.26
N ALA A 246 11.52 6.15 5.00
CA ALA A 246 12.15 5.11 5.80
C ALA A 246 13.67 5.17 5.64
N LEU A 247 14.40 4.71 6.64
CA LEU A 247 15.86 4.66 6.65
C LEU A 247 16.35 3.22 6.56
N TRP A 248 17.40 3.00 5.78
CA TRP A 248 18.09 1.74 5.66
C TRP A 248 19.58 1.92 5.91
N PHE A 249 20.13 1.15 6.86
CA PHE A 249 21.54 1.12 7.20
C PHE A 249 22.10 -0.29 7.01
N ASP A 250 23.19 -0.41 6.26
CA ASP A 250 23.90 -1.68 6.03
C ASP A 250 25.43 -1.58 6.23
N ASN A 251 25.93 -0.40 6.61
CA ASN A 251 27.35 -0.16 6.89
C ASN A 251 27.50 0.46 8.29
N ILE A 252 27.39 -0.39 9.32
CA ILE A 252 27.37 0.04 10.72
C ILE A 252 28.66 -0.41 11.40
N ARG A 253 29.44 0.56 11.88
CA ARG A 253 30.71 0.31 12.58
C ARG A 253 30.50 -0.63 13.76
N GLY A 254 31.36 -1.66 13.84
CA GLY A 254 31.32 -2.68 14.88
C GLY A 254 30.48 -3.91 14.53
N PHE A 255 29.70 -3.86 13.45
CA PHE A 255 28.97 -5.00 12.92
C PHE A 255 29.54 -5.45 11.57
N THR A 256 29.46 -6.74 11.28
CA THR A 256 30.00 -7.31 10.03
C THR A 256 28.97 -7.45 8.90
N ASP A 257 27.69 -7.64 9.24
CA ASP A 257 26.60 -7.85 8.26
C ASP A 257 25.24 -7.38 8.82
N ALA A 258 25.25 -6.35 9.68
CA ALA A 258 24.04 -5.81 10.27
C ALA A 258 23.22 -5.01 9.25
N ARG A 259 21.90 -5.16 9.31
CA ARG A 259 20.94 -4.41 8.49
C ARG A 259 19.88 -3.85 9.41
N VAL A 260 19.77 -2.53 9.46
CA VAL A 260 18.82 -1.85 10.33
C VAL A 260 17.87 -1.03 9.46
N ALA A 261 16.57 -1.26 9.64
CA ALA A 261 15.52 -0.46 9.05
C ALA A 261 14.83 0.35 10.16
N MET A 262 14.63 1.64 9.93
CA MET A 262 13.92 2.52 10.85
C MET A 262 12.98 3.45 10.10
N ASN A 263 12.01 4.04 10.79
CA ASN A 263 11.04 4.97 10.20
C ASN A 263 10.20 4.33 9.06
N THR A 264 10.00 3.01 9.08
CA THR A 264 9.36 2.28 7.97
C THR A 264 7.89 2.66 7.81
N ILE A 265 7.19 2.97 8.92
CA ILE A 265 5.84 3.55 8.91
C ILE A 265 5.81 4.96 9.50
N GLY A 266 6.92 5.68 9.43
CA GLY A 266 7.08 6.99 10.07
C GLY A 266 6.72 8.20 9.21
N SER A 267 5.75 8.04 8.31
CA SER A 267 5.18 9.12 7.50
C SER A 267 3.79 8.75 6.99
N TRP A 268 2.97 9.75 6.67
CA TRP A 268 1.64 9.49 6.08
C TRP A 268 1.73 8.91 4.66
N GLN A 269 2.83 9.17 3.95
CA GLN A 269 3.15 8.58 2.66
C GLN A 269 3.44 7.09 2.80
N ASN A 270 4.26 6.69 3.76
CA ASN A 270 4.56 5.28 4.03
C ASN A 270 3.30 4.55 4.50
N HIS A 271 2.47 5.20 5.32
CA HIS A 271 1.20 4.64 5.75
C HIS A 271 0.24 4.43 4.56
N ALA A 272 0.13 5.40 3.64
CA ALA A 272 -0.64 5.23 2.41
C ALA A 272 -0.13 4.04 1.57
N ILE A 273 1.18 3.92 1.39
CA ILE A 273 1.81 2.81 0.65
C ILE A 273 1.49 1.47 1.33
N SER A 274 1.54 1.40 2.67
CA SER A 274 1.23 0.18 3.44
C SER A 274 -0.21 -0.32 3.20
N LEU A 275 -1.14 0.59 2.90
CA LEU A 275 -2.54 0.30 2.56
C LEU A 275 -2.76 0.11 1.05
N GLY A 276 -1.72 0.20 0.22
CA GLY A 276 -1.82 0.14 -1.24
C GLY A 276 -2.46 1.38 -1.88
N LEU A 277 -2.45 2.52 -1.16
CA LEU A 277 -2.98 3.80 -1.63
C LEU A 277 -1.87 4.65 -2.28
N PRO A 278 -2.22 5.63 -3.14
CA PRO A 278 -1.25 6.61 -3.64
C PRO A 278 -0.53 7.34 -2.49
N PRO A 279 0.80 7.55 -2.54
CA PRO A 279 1.57 8.15 -1.44
C PRO A 279 1.07 9.53 -0.99
N ASN A 280 0.47 10.31 -1.90
CA ASN A 280 -0.06 11.64 -1.61
C ASN A 280 -1.52 11.64 -1.09
N THR A 281 -2.05 10.48 -0.70
CA THR A 281 -3.42 10.37 -0.17
C THR A 281 -3.54 11.17 1.15
N PRO A 282 -4.48 12.13 1.25
CA PRO A 282 -4.67 12.91 2.47
C PRO A 282 -4.98 12.04 3.69
N VAL A 283 -4.45 12.41 4.86
CA VAL A 283 -4.60 11.66 6.13
C VAL A 283 -6.05 11.25 6.41
N LYS A 284 -6.99 12.19 6.31
CA LYS A 284 -8.42 11.92 6.52
C LYS A 284 -8.94 10.79 5.61
N LYS A 285 -8.53 10.77 4.33
CA LYS A 285 -8.92 9.71 3.39
C LYS A 285 -8.29 8.36 3.74
N GLN A 286 -7.07 8.36 4.30
CA GLN A 286 -6.45 7.12 4.79
C GLN A 286 -7.21 6.57 6.00
N ILE A 287 -7.63 7.44 6.93
CA ILE A 287 -8.47 7.05 8.07
C ILE A 287 -9.84 6.54 7.60
N ASP A 288 -10.48 7.23 6.64
CA ASP A 288 -11.75 6.77 6.05
C ASP A 288 -11.61 5.39 5.40
N GLU A 289 -10.48 5.14 4.71
CA GLU A 289 -10.19 3.83 4.11
C GLU A 289 -9.96 2.75 5.16
N PHE A 290 -9.25 3.05 6.25
CA PHE A 290 -9.13 2.13 7.38
C PHE A 290 -10.51 1.83 7.97
N ILE A 291 -11.35 2.84 8.25
CA ILE A 291 -12.73 2.65 8.72
C ILE A 291 -13.51 1.72 7.78
N ARG A 292 -13.41 1.93 6.46
CA ARG A 292 -14.08 1.08 5.47
C ARG A 292 -13.59 -0.38 5.54
N ARG A 293 -12.28 -0.60 5.65
CA ARG A 293 -11.69 -1.95 5.70
C ARG A 293 -11.92 -2.64 7.04
N TRP A 294 -12.05 -1.87 8.13
CA TRP A 294 -12.44 -2.37 9.45
C TRP A 294 -13.77 -3.14 9.40
N ASP A 295 -14.73 -2.64 8.61
CA ASP A 295 -16.06 -3.24 8.47
C ASP A 295 -16.04 -4.61 7.75
N ASN A 296 -14.91 -5.01 7.14
CA ASN A 296 -14.73 -6.32 6.52
C ASN A 296 -14.30 -7.41 7.52
N PHE A 297 -14.03 -7.07 8.78
CA PHE A 297 -13.67 -8.04 9.81
C PHE A 297 -14.82 -9.04 10.09
N PRO A 298 -14.55 -10.35 10.28
CA PRO A 298 -13.24 -11.00 10.24
C PRO A 298 -12.87 -11.55 8.85
N VAL A 299 -11.57 -11.55 8.52
CA VAL A 299 -11.00 -12.24 7.35
C VAL A 299 -10.09 -13.37 7.82
N ALA A 300 -10.44 -14.62 7.52
CA ALA A 300 -9.66 -15.77 7.97
C ALA A 300 -8.18 -15.70 7.48
N PRO A 301 -7.19 -15.94 8.35
CA PRO A 301 -5.78 -15.96 7.96
C PRO A 301 -5.44 -17.22 7.15
N GLU A 302 -4.34 -17.15 6.42
CA GLU A 302 -3.81 -18.25 5.61
C GLU A 302 -2.60 -18.89 6.29
N ARG A 303 -2.63 -20.20 6.55
CA ARG A 303 -1.46 -20.93 7.03
C ARG A 303 -0.53 -21.27 5.86
N ARG A 304 0.71 -20.80 5.92
CA ARG A 304 1.74 -21.07 4.90
C ARG A 304 2.91 -21.86 5.48
N ALA A 305 3.45 -22.77 4.68
CA ALA A 305 4.65 -23.53 5.00
C ALA A 305 5.92 -22.75 4.63
N ASN A 306 7.08 -23.26 5.08
CA ASN A 306 8.42 -22.78 4.71
C ASN A 306 8.63 -21.26 4.92
N PRO A 307 8.40 -20.73 6.13
CA PRO A 307 8.69 -19.32 6.42
C PRO A 307 10.20 -19.06 6.38
N GLY A 308 10.60 -17.85 5.95
CA GLY A 308 12.02 -17.48 5.83
C GLY A 308 12.80 -17.53 7.15
N TRP A 309 12.12 -17.26 8.27
CA TRP A 309 12.74 -17.38 9.59
C TRP A 309 13.07 -18.82 10.01
N ALA A 310 12.58 -19.86 9.30
CA ALA A 310 12.93 -21.25 9.58
C ALA A 310 14.30 -21.66 9.02
N GLU A 311 14.99 -20.78 8.29
CA GLU A 311 16.31 -21.06 7.70
C GLU A 311 17.39 -21.35 8.75
N ASN A 312 17.38 -20.62 9.87
CA ASN A 312 18.37 -20.76 10.94
C ASN A 312 17.68 -20.91 12.29
N THR A 313 18.20 -21.78 13.16
CA THR A 313 17.68 -21.96 14.52
C THR A 313 18.80 -22.13 15.55
N VAL A 314 18.63 -21.54 16.73
CA VAL A 314 19.51 -21.70 17.89
C VAL A 314 18.66 -21.95 19.12
N ASP A 315 19.08 -22.91 19.96
CA ASP A 315 18.29 -23.40 21.09
C ASP A 315 19.06 -23.30 22.42
N GLY A 316 18.33 -23.11 23.52
CA GLY A 316 18.82 -23.21 24.88
C GLY A 316 20.02 -22.30 25.19
N ASP A 317 21.08 -22.88 25.77
CA ASP A 317 22.25 -22.13 26.25
C ASP A 317 23.18 -21.63 25.13
N ALA A 318 22.99 -22.10 23.89
CA ALA A 318 23.74 -21.60 22.73
C ALA A 318 23.22 -20.24 22.26
N ILE A 319 22.02 -19.83 22.70
CA ILE A 319 21.42 -18.55 22.32
C ILE A 319 22.25 -17.40 22.88
N ASN A 320 22.61 -16.47 22.01
CA ASN A 320 23.19 -15.18 22.38
C ASN A 320 22.58 -14.07 21.51
N LEU A 321 21.59 -13.35 22.07
CA LEU A 321 20.89 -12.28 21.36
C LEU A 321 21.84 -11.18 20.83
N PHE A 322 22.97 -10.94 21.51
CA PHE A 322 23.98 -9.96 21.07
C PHE A 322 24.73 -10.37 19.80
N ASP A 323 24.71 -11.67 19.44
CA ASP A 323 25.33 -12.15 18.21
C ASP A 323 24.34 -12.16 17.03
N ILE A 324 23.03 -12.17 17.33
CA ILE A 324 21.94 -12.33 16.35
C ILE A 324 21.35 -10.97 15.96
N LEU A 325 21.22 -10.05 16.91
CA LEU A 325 20.56 -8.77 16.72
C LEU A 325 21.57 -7.61 16.80
N PRO A 326 21.51 -6.64 15.88
CA PRO A 326 22.33 -5.43 15.95
C PRO A 326 21.71 -4.45 16.96
N LEU A 327 21.95 -4.72 18.24
CA LEU A 327 21.38 -3.96 19.36
C LEU A 327 22.09 -2.62 19.56
N PHE A 328 21.32 -1.56 19.78
CA PHE A 328 21.78 -0.20 20.08
C PHE A 328 20.76 0.54 20.96
N ARG A 329 21.18 1.61 21.62
CA ARG A 329 20.31 2.48 22.44
C ARG A 329 19.70 3.59 21.59
N LEU A 330 18.44 3.93 21.88
CA LEU A 330 17.72 5.01 21.20
C LEU A 330 17.99 6.37 21.85
N ASN A 331 18.03 6.41 23.18
CA ASN A 331 18.22 7.63 23.94
C ASN A 331 19.40 7.49 24.92
N ASP A 332 20.08 8.61 25.19
CA ASP A 332 21.31 8.65 26.01
C ASP A 332 21.11 8.11 27.44
N GLY A 333 19.90 8.29 27.98
CA GLY A 333 19.52 7.84 29.32
C GLY A 333 18.86 6.47 29.36
N ASP A 334 18.75 5.73 28.26
CA ASP A 334 18.17 4.38 28.27
C ASP A 334 19.04 3.42 29.09
N GLY A 335 18.39 2.62 29.95
CA GLY A 335 19.05 1.67 30.86
C GLY A 335 19.73 0.48 30.17
N GLY A 336 19.38 0.21 28.91
CA GLY A 336 19.84 -0.95 28.14
C GLY A 336 19.42 -0.87 26.68
N PHE A 337 19.64 -1.95 25.93
CA PHE A 337 19.13 -2.07 24.55
C PHE A 337 17.68 -2.52 24.56
N TYR A 338 16.90 -2.09 23.58
CA TYR A 338 15.48 -2.42 23.50
C TYR A 338 15.09 -3.04 22.16
N LEU A 339 14.08 -3.90 22.23
CA LEU A 339 13.31 -4.35 21.09
C LEU A 339 12.04 -3.49 21.04
N ASP A 340 12.05 -2.43 20.23
CA ASP A 340 11.02 -1.37 20.29
C ASP A 340 9.84 -1.58 19.35
N LYS A 341 10.00 -2.45 18.34
CA LYS A 341 9.00 -2.72 17.31
C LYS A 341 8.74 -4.23 17.17
N ALA A 342 8.36 -4.84 18.29
CA ALA A 342 8.19 -6.28 18.40
C ALA A 342 6.72 -6.67 18.66
N CYS A 343 6.22 -7.64 17.91
CA CYS A 343 4.91 -8.25 18.17
C CYS A 343 5.09 -9.44 19.13
N VAL A 344 4.38 -9.44 20.24
CA VAL A 344 4.40 -10.52 21.24
C VAL A 344 3.09 -11.28 21.19
N VAL A 345 3.21 -12.57 20.93
CA VAL A 345 2.12 -13.54 20.82
C VAL A 345 1.96 -14.31 22.13
N SER A 346 0.74 -14.36 22.64
CA SER A 346 0.37 -15.16 23.81
C SER A 346 -1.04 -15.75 23.64
N ARG A 347 -1.36 -16.84 24.35
CA ARG A 347 -2.70 -17.43 24.38
C ARG A 347 -3.28 -17.41 25.77
N ASP A 348 -4.60 -17.35 25.87
CA ASP A 348 -5.32 -17.54 27.14
C ASP A 348 -5.00 -18.93 27.71
N PRO A 349 -4.33 -19.03 28.89
CA PRO A 349 -4.00 -20.32 29.48
C PRO A 349 -5.24 -21.17 29.79
N LEU A 350 -6.41 -20.54 29.97
CA LEU A 350 -7.67 -21.21 30.27
C LEU A 350 -8.44 -21.67 29.03
N ASP A 351 -8.05 -21.20 27.84
CA ASP A 351 -8.68 -21.54 26.56
C ASP A 351 -7.65 -21.56 25.41
N PRO A 352 -6.59 -22.40 25.50
CA PRO A 352 -5.42 -22.32 24.64
C PRO A 352 -5.64 -22.77 23.18
N ASP A 353 -6.77 -23.40 22.89
CA ASP A 353 -7.15 -23.86 21.55
C ASP A 353 -8.05 -22.83 20.81
N ASN A 354 -8.47 -21.77 21.51
CA ASN A 354 -9.30 -20.73 20.93
C ASN A 354 -8.44 -19.71 20.18
N PHE A 355 -8.49 -19.77 18.85
CA PHE A 355 -7.74 -18.88 17.97
C PHE A 355 -8.00 -17.39 18.24
N GLY A 356 -9.25 -17.02 18.52
CA GLY A 356 -9.63 -15.62 18.82
C GLY A 356 -9.10 -15.10 20.16
N LYS A 357 -8.61 -15.99 21.03
CA LYS A 357 -7.96 -15.64 22.31
C LYS A 357 -6.44 -15.78 22.27
N GLN A 358 -5.87 -15.89 21.06
CA GLN A 358 -4.46 -15.64 20.85
C GLN A 358 -4.27 -14.14 20.59
N ASN A 359 -3.60 -13.45 21.49
CA ASN A 359 -3.30 -12.03 21.38
C ASN A 359 -1.97 -11.83 20.64
N VAL A 360 -1.93 -10.88 19.71
CA VAL A 360 -0.71 -10.26 19.20
C VAL A 360 -0.66 -8.82 19.68
N GLY A 361 0.35 -8.44 20.48
CA GLY A 361 0.48 -7.04 20.96
C GLY A 361 1.87 -6.47 20.74
N ILE A 362 1.98 -5.15 20.58
CA ILE A 362 3.28 -4.48 20.52
C ILE A 362 3.79 -4.13 21.92
N TYR A 363 5.01 -4.56 22.26
CA TYR A 363 5.62 -4.29 23.56
C TYR A 363 7.10 -3.99 23.39
N ARG A 364 7.59 -2.96 24.07
CA ARG A 364 9.03 -2.78 24.21
C ARG A 364 9.60 -3.83 25.16
N MET A 365 10.82 -4.28 24.89
CA MET A 365 11.52 -5.23 25.74
C MET A 365 12.98 -4.87 25.91
N GLU A 366 13.44 -4.71 27.15
CA GLU A 366 14.85 -4.51 27.46
C GLU A 366 15.62 -5.82 27.26
N VAL A 367 16.75 -5.80 26.55
CA VAL A 367 17.65 -6.93 26.43
C VAL A 367 18.60 -6.96 27.63
N LYS A 368 18.37 -7.92 28.53
CA LYS A 368 19.07 -8.00 29.84
C LYS A 368 20.19 -9.03 29.88
N GLY A 369 20.35 -9.81 28.83
CA GLY A 369 21.37 -10.85 28.73
C GLY A 369 21.20 -11.71 27.49
N LYS A 370 22.05 -12.74 27.36
CA LYS A 370 22.14 -13.60 26.17
C LYS A 370 20.82 -14.22 25.72
N ARG A 371 19.91 -14.51 26.67
CA ARG A 371 18.59 -15.11 26.44
C ARG A 371 17.54 -14.58 27.42
N LYS A 372 17.72 -13.36 27.91
CA LYS A 372 16.87 -12.75 28.95
C LYS A 372 16.38 -11.38 28.50
N LEU A 373 15.07 -11.15 28.58
CA LEU A 373 14.46 -9.84 28.34
C LEU A 373 13.68 -9.36 29.57
N GLY A 374 13.46 -8.05 29.68
CA GLY A 374 12.45 -7.44 30.53
C GLY A 374 11.24 -7.03 29.69
N LEU A 375 10.02 -7.36 30.14
CA LEU A 375 8.78 -6.98 29.45
C LEU A 375 7.82 -6.29 30.42
N GLN A 376 7.20 -5.20 29.98
CA GLN A 376 6.14 -4.49 30.71
C GLN A 376 4.75 -4.91 30.20
N PRO A 377 4.02 -5.79 30.93
CA PRO A 377 2.64 -6.09 30.60
C PRO A 377 1.73 -5.03 31.24
N VAL A 378 1.17 -4.14 30.43
CA VAL A 378 0.26 -3.10 30.95
C VAL A 378 -1.08 -3.74 31.34
N PRO A 379 -1.65 -3.47 32.53
CA PRO A 379 -2.83 -4.19 33.04
C PRO A 379 -4.07 -4.21 32.15
N MET A 380 -4.19 -3.22 31.25
CA MET A 380 -5.31 -3.11 30.31
C MET A 380 -5.13 -3.93 29.03
N HIS A 381 -3.96 -4.56 28.81
CA HIS A 381 -3.67 -5.39 27.64
C HIS A 381 -3.87 -6.87 27.95
N ASP A 382 -4.21 -7.65 26.93
CA ASP A 382 -4.56 -9.06 27.09
C ASP A 382 -3.40 -9.92 27.60
N ILE A 383 -2.14 -9.56 27.29
CA ILE A 383 -0.96 -10.27 27.83
C ILE A 383 -0.92 -10.22 29.37
N ALA A 384 -1.37 -9.12 29.98
CA ALA A 384 -1.40 -8.98 31.43
C ALA A 384 -2.48 -9.89 32.03
N LEU A 385 -3.62 -10.03 31.34
CA LEU A 385 -4.68 -10.97 31.72
C LEU A 385 -4.21 -12.42 31.58
N HIS A 386 -3.52 -12.77 30.49
CA HIS A 386 -2.94 -14.10 30.28
C HIS A 386 -1.90 -14.43 31.33
N LEU A 387 -1.01 -13.49 31.63
CA LEU A 387 0.01 -13.65 32.67
C LEU A 387 -0.64 -13.84 34.04
N HIS A 388 -1.64 -13.03 34.38
CA HIS A 388 -2.34 -13.15 35.66
C HIS A 388 -2.93 -14.56 35.84
N LYS A 389 -3.63 -15.08 34.83
CA LYS A 389 -4.20 -16.45 34.84
C LYS A 389 -3.12 -17.53 34.96
N ALA A 390 -1.98 -17.38 34.28
CA ALA A 390 -0.86 -18.30 34.41
C ALA A 390 -0.25 -18.26 35.82
N GLU A 391 -0.07 -17.06 36.38
CA GLU A 391 0.46 -16.85 37.73
C GLU A 391 -0.47 -17.40 38.81
N GLU A 392 -1.80 -17.30 38.64
CA GLU A 392 -2.78 -17.93 39.54
C GLU A 392 -2.64 -19.46 39.57
N ARG A 393 -2.29 -20.06 38.43
CA ARG A 393 -2.03 -21.51 38.30
C ARG A 393 -0.63 -21.91 38.75
N GLY A 394 0.26 -20.94 39.01
CA GLY A 394 1.67 -21.20 39.32
C GLY A 394 2.48 -21.69 38.12
N GLU A 395 2.06 -21.31 36.91
CA GLU A 395 2.69 -21.66 35.65
C GLU A 395 3.38 -20.44 35.04
N ASP A 396 4.43 -20.70 34.26
CA ASP A 396 5.03 -19.70 33.36
C ASP A 396 4.07 -19.47 32.17
N LEU A 397 4.07 -18.25 31.61
CA LEU A 397 3.27 -17.96 30.40
C LEU A 397 4.12 -18.17 29.14
N PRO A 398 3.79 -19.13 28.26
CA PRO A 398 4.47 -19.27 26.97
C PRO A 398 4.21 -18.06 26.07
N ILE A 399 5.26 -17.57 25.41
CA ILE A 399 5.18 -16.47 24.45
C ILE A 399 6.08 -16.70 23.23
N ALA A 400 5.69 -16.11 22.11
CA ALA A 400 6.54 -15.93 20.93
C ALA A 400 6.66 -14.44 20.61
N ILE A 401 7.86 -13.97 20.30
CA ILE A 401 8.17 -12.57 19.99
C ILE A 401 8.65 -12.53 18.56
N THR A 402 8.03 -11.70 17.71
CA THR A 402 8.39 -11.60 16.29
C THR A 402 8.90 -10.20 15.95
N LEU A 403 10.00 -10.16 15.21
CA LEU A 403 10.73 -8.94 14.84
C LEU A 403 10.81 -8.81 13.32
N GLY A 404 10.84 -7.57 12.82
CA GLY A 404 10.89 -7.28 11.39
C GLY A 404 9.64 -7.82 10.68
N ASN A 405 8.47 -7.37 11.12
CA ASN A 405 7.19 -7.84 10.60
C ASN A 405 6.73 -6.94 9.45
N ASP A 406 5.70 -7.36 8.72
CA ASP A 406 5.02 -6.44 7.80
C ASP A 406 4.37 -5.27 8.58
N PRO A 407 4.12 -4.12 7.92
CA PRO A 407 3.58 -2.95 8.60
C PRO A 407 2.18 -3.16 9.20
N ILE A 408 1.34 -4.00 8.57
CA ILE A 408 -0.07 -4.13 8.94
C ILE A 408 -0.22 -4.89 10.25
N ILE A 409 0.52 -5.99 10.47
CA ILE A 409 0.42 -6.69 11.76
C ILE A 409 0.96 -5.87 12.91
N THR A 410 1.98 -5.05 12.67
CA THR A 410 2.53 -4.15 13.68
C THR A 410 1.49 -3.09 14.07
N LEU A 411 0.76 -2.57 13.09
CA LEU A 411 -0.37 -1.66 13.31
C LEU A 411 -1.53 -2.35 14.06
N MET A 412 -1.84 -3.62 13.72
CA MET A 412 -2.89 -4.38 14.41
C MET A 412 -2.52 -4.77 15.83
N GLY A 413 -1.27 -5.12 16.10
CA GLY A 413 -0.80 -5.38 17.46
C GLY A 413 -0.81 -4.15 18.37
N ALA A 414 -0.96 -2.94 17.80
CA ALA A 414 -1.19 -1.70 18.51
C ALA A 414 -2.68 -1.32 18.64
N THR A 415 -3.57 -2.04 17.95
CA THR A 415 -4.98 -1.70 17.83
C THR A 415 -5.81 -2.37 18.93
N PRO A 416 -6.61 -1.63 19.71
CA PRO A 416 -7.46 -2.19 20.76
C PRO A 416 -8.66 -2.94 20.16
N LEU A 417 -8.48 -4.24 19.88
CA LEU A 417 -9.55 -5.18 19.54
C LEU A 417 -10.22 -5.73 20.81
N LYS A 418 -11.32 -6.47 20.63
CA LYS A 418 -11.92 -7.20 21.75
C LYS A 418 -11.09 -8.44 22.08
N TYR A 419 -11.17 -8.88 23.33
CA TYR A 419 -10.46 -10.05 23.88
C TYR A 419 -10.60 -11.35 23.07
N ASP A 420 -11.68 -11.51 22.32
CA ASP A 420 -12.00 -12.69 21.51
C ASP A 420 -11.90 -12.44 19.99
N GLN A 421 -11.23 -11.35 19.58
CA GLN A 421 -11.01 -10.98 18.19
C GLN A 421 -9.52 -11.08 17.84
N SER A 422 -9.20 -11.75 16.73
CA SER A 422 -7.82 -11.96 16.32
C SER A 422 -7.25 -10.75 15.57
N GLU A 423 -6.04 -10.31 15.96
CA GLU A 423 -5.29 -9.31 15.20
C GLU A 423 -4.94 -9.79 13.80
N TYR A 424 -4.76 -11.11 13.59
CA TYR A 424 -4.52 -11.65 12.25
C TYR A 424 -5.75 -11.56 11.35
N GLU A 425 -6.94 -11.74 11.90
CA GLU A 425 -8.18 -11.60 11.14
C GLU A 425 -8.46 -10.14 10.78
N MET A 426 -8.14 -9.21 11.70
CA MET A 426 -8.22 -7.78 11.41
C MET A 426 -7.13 -7.33 10.45
N ALA A 427 -5.91 -7.86 10.56
CA ALA A 427 -4.85 -7.62 9.60
C ALA A 427 -5.27 -8.07 8.20
N GLY A 428 -5.97 -9.22 8.11
CA GLY A 428 -6.57 -9.72 6.87
C GLY A 428 -7.62 -8.75 6.29
N ALA A 429 -8.47 -8.18 7.15
CA ALA A 429 -9.45 -7.18 6.76
C ALA A 429 -8.79 -5.88 6.26
N LEU A 430 -7.79 -5.37 6.97
CA LEU A 430 -7.10 -4.12 6.65
C LEU A 430 -6.24 -4.22 5.39
N ARG A 431 -5.66 -5.38 5.12
CA ARG A 431 -4.88 -5.64 3.90
C ARG A 431 -5.73 -6.13 2.72
N GLU A 432 -7.03 -6.33 2.93
CA GLU A 432 -7.99 -6.87 1.94
C GLU A 432 -7.57 -8.22 1.32
N SER A 433 -6.83 -9.03 2.09
CA SER A 433 -6.31 -10.34 1.69
C SER A 433 -6.02 -11.19 2.94
N PRO A 434 -6.17 -12.52 2.94
CA PRO A 434 -5.81 -13.37 4.07
C PRO A 434 -4.41 -13.08 4.61
N TYR A 435 -4.29 -12.90 5.92
CA TYR A 435 -2.99 -12.64 6.54
C TYR A 435 -2.17 -13.94 6.66
N PRO A 436 -0.91 -13.98 6.19
CA PRO A 436 -0.12 -15.21 6.19
C PRO A 436 0.49 -15.50 7.57
N ILE A 437 0.17 -16.67 8.12
CA ILE A 437 0.68 -17.16 9.41
C ILE A 437 1.43 -18.48 9.24
N ALA A 438 2.32 -18.77 10.18
CA ALA A 438 3.03 -20.04 10.32
C ALA A 438 3.02 -20.51 11.78
N THR A 439 3.32 -21.78 12.02
CA THR A 439 3.37 -22.35 13.37
C THR A 439 4.78 -22.25 13.94
N ALA A 440 4.91 -21.58 15.09
CA ALA A 440 6.16 -21.45 15.81
C ALA A 440 6.62 -22.82 16.38
N PRO A 441 7.88 -23.23 16.16
CA PRO A 441 8.31 -24.60 16.38
C PRO A 441 8.41 -25.04 17.84
N LEU A 442 8.60 -24.14 18.80
CA LEU A 442 8.65 -24.49 20.24
C LEU A 442 7.27 -24.38 20.91
N THR A 443 6.60 -23.23 20.71
CA THR A 443 5.35 -22.88 21.39
C THR A 443 4.11 -23.44 20.70
N GLY A 444 4.18 -23.75 19.40
CA GLY A 444 3.02 -24.12 18.60
C GLY A 444 2.06 -22.97 18.31
N PHE A 445 2.46 -21.73 18.61
CA PHE A 445 1.64 -20.53 18.38
C PHE A 445 1.59 -20.17 16.91
N ASP A 446 0.52 -19.46 16.54
CA ASP A 446 0.44 -18.85 15.22
C ASP A 446 1.22 -17.54 15.23
N VAL A 447 2.19 -17.42 14.35
CA VAL A 447 3.10 -16.28 14.24
C VAL A 447 3.11 -15.76 12.80
N PRO A 448 3.48 -14.49 12.54
CA PRO A 448 3.57 -13.99 11.17
C PRO A 448 4.53 -14.85 10.33
N TRP A 449 4.09 -15.21 9.13
CA TRP A 449 4.92 -16.01 8.21
C TRP A 449 6.16 -15.24 7.74
N GLY A 450 6.02 -13.92 7.55
CA GLY A 450 7.03 -13.04 6.97
C GLY A 450 7.99 -12.36 7.95
N SER A 451 8.02 -12.74 9.24
CA SER A 451 8.95 -12.15 10.21
C SER A 451 10.42 -12.41 9.87
N GLU A 452 11.30 -11.49 10.25
CA GLU A 452 12.75 -11.67 10.12
C GLU A 452 13.34 -12.57 11.20
N VAL A 453 12.84 -12.44 12.43
CA VAL A 453 13.30 -13.19 13.62
C VAL A 453 12.11 -13.55 14.50
N ILE A 454 12.11 -14.77 15.03
CA ILE A 454 11.19 -15.24 16.06
C ILE A 454 11.99 -15.70 17.29
N LEU A 455 11.63 -15.16 18.46
CA LEU A 455 12.14 -15.57 19.77
C LEU A 455 11.02 -16.29 20.53
N GLU A 456 11.24 -17.52 20.93
CA GLU A 456 10.24 -18.33 21.65
C GLU A 456 10.74 -18.65 23.05
N GLY A 457 9.84 -18.63 24.01
CA GLY A 457 10.15 -18.94 25.40
C GLY A 457 8.98 -18.68 26.33
N VAL A 458 9.27 -18.15 27.51
CA VAL A 458 8.26 -17.91 28.54
C VAL A 458 8.47 -16.59 29.27
N ILE A 459 7.38 -16.00 29.74
CA ILE A 459 7.42 -15.07 30.88
C ILE A 459 7.50 -15.91 32.15
N GLU A 460 8.59 -15.74 32.90
CA GLU A 460 8.82 -16.44 34.16
C GLU A 460 7.82 -15.95 35.23
N SER A 461 6.98 -16.87 35.67
CA SER A 461 5.90 -16.63 36.63
C SER A 461 6.42 -16.02 37.92
N ARG A 462 5.78 -14.95 38.41
CA ARG A 462 6.07 -14.31 39.71
C ARG A 462 7.50 -13.81 39.89
N LYS A 463 8.28 -13.77 38.81
CA LYS A 463 9.64 -13.25 38.79
C LYS A 463 9.62 -11.84 38.22
N ARG A 464 10.28 -10.92 38.92
CA ARG A 464 10.40 -9.52 38.51
C ARG A 464 11.82 -9.04 38.72
N GLU A 465 12.30 -8.19 37.82
CA GLU A 465 13.59 -7.50 37.92
C GLU A 465 13.41 -6.04 37.47
N ILE A 466 14.32 -5.16 37.88
CA ILE A 466 14.31 -3.76 37.43
C ILE A 466 14.56 -3.71 35.92
N GLU A 467 13.68 -3.03 35.18
CA GLU A 467 13.83 -2.58 33.79
C GLU A 467 13.77 -1.05 33.75
N GLY A 468 14.35 -0.45 32.71
CA GLY A 468 14.42 1.00 32.56
C GLY A 468 15.61 1.64 33.30
N PRO A 469 15.76 2.97 33.24
CA PRO A 469 14.86 3.94 32.61
C PRO A 469 14.79 3.83 31.09
N PHE A 470 13.73 4.35 30.48
CA PHE A 470 13.52 4.34 29.02
C PHE A 470 12.86 5.63 28.53
N GLY A 471 13.31 6.15 27.38
CA GLY A 471 12.70 7.30 26.72
C GLY A 471 11.31 6.99 26.15
N GLU A 472 10.26 7.62 26.69
CA GLU A 472 8.88 7.34 26.32
C GLU A 472 8.37 8.21 25.17
N PHE A 473 7.28 7.75 24.54
CA PHE A 473 6.49 8.50 23.55
C PHE A 473 5.93 9.84 24.08
N THR A 474 5.95 10.06 25.39
CA THR A 474 5.55 11.34 26.00
C THR A 474 6.68 12.38 25.95
N GLY A 475 7.87 12.02 25.44
CA GLY A 475 9.08 12.84 25.43
C GLY A 475 9.81 12.92 26.77
N HIS A 476 9.48 12.04 27.72
CA HIS A 476 10.07 11.99 29.06
C HIS A 476 10.59 10.58 29.34
N TYR A 477 11.59 10.46 30.23
CA TYR A 477 12.03 9.15 30.69
C TYR A 477 11.04 8.56 31.69
N SER A 478 10.67 7.30 31.49
CA SER A 478 10.16 6.49 32.60
C SER A 478 11.33 6.13 33.51
N GLY A 479 11.11 6.18 34.83
CA GLY A 479 12.06 5.66 35.80
C GLY A 479 12.13 4.13 35.76
N GLY A 480 13.12 3.55 36.45
CA GLY A 480 13.22 2.09 36.55
C GLY A 480 12.07 1.48 37.34
N ARG A 481 11.52 0.35 36.87
CA ARG A 481 10.38 -0.36 37.49
C ARG A 481 10.61 -1.87 37.53
N ASN A 482 10.00 -2.54 38.51
CA ASN A 482 10.03 -4.00 38.57
C ASN A 482 9.11 -4.60 37.49
N MET A 483 9.72 -5.18 36.45
CA MET A 483 9.04 -5.73 35.28
C MET A 483 9.22 -7.24 35.17
N THR A 484 8.42 -7.87 34.32
CA THR A 484 8.48 -9.33 34.10
C THR A 484 9.79 -9.74 33.46
N VAL A 485 10.25 -10.94 33.80
CA VAL A 485 11.44 -11.54 33.18
C VAL A 485 11.01 -12.53 32.12
N VAL A 486 11.52 -12.35 30.91
CA VAL A 486 11.32 -13.29 29.80
C VAL A 486 12.58 -14.12 29.63
N ARG A 487 12.42 -15.45 29.59
CA ARG A 487 13.49 -16.39 29.21
C ARG A 487 13.25 -16.85 27.78
N ILE A 488 14.24 -16.68 26.92
CA ILE A 488 14.23 -17.20 25.55
C ILE A 488 14.83 -18.60 25.54
N ASP A 489 14.11 -19.53 24.91
CA ASP A 489 14.43 -20.96 24.87
C ASP A 489 14.74 -21.43 23.43
N LYS A 490 14.22 -20.73 22.41
CA LYS A 490 14.53 -20.97 20.99
C LYS A 490 14.53 -19.64 20.21
N VAL A 491 15.43 -19.53 19.24
CA VAL A 491 15.47 -18.43 18.26
C VAL A 491 15.46 -19.02 16.86
N SER A 492 14.57 -18.53 16.00
CA SER A 492 14.54 -18.87 14.57
C SER A 492 14.65 -17.58 13.75
N TYR A 493 15.48 -17.54 12.72
CA TYR A 493 15.72 -16.29 11.96
C TYR A 493 16.11 -16.51 10.50
N HIS A 494 15.80 -15.51 9.69
CA HIS A 494 16.18 -15.43 8.28
C HIS A 494 17.70 -15.30 8.14
N SER A 495 18.29 -15.85 7.09
CA SER A 495 19.69 -15.56 6.77
C SER A 495 19.84 -14.07 6.46
N LYS A 496 20.75 -13.40 7.17
CA LYS A 496 20.98 -11.95 7.07
C LYS A 496 19.70 -11.15 7.40
N PRO A 497 19.22 -11.27 8.65
CA PRO A 497 17.95 -10.70 9.08
C PRO A 497 18.01 -9.17 9.05
N ILE A 498 16.87 -8.54 8.78
CA ILE A 498 16.68 -7.10 8.90
C ILE A 498 16.18 -6.81 10.31
N PHE A 499 16.93 -6.02 11.05
CA PHE A 499 16.50 -5.54 12.36
C PHE A 499 15.69 -4.25 12.17
N GLU A 500 14.39 -4.36 12.37
CA GLU A 500 13.51 -3.20 12.38
C GLU A 500 13.44 -2.62 13.78
N SER A 501 13.70 -1.32 13.89
CA SER A 501 13.57 -0.55 15.13
C SER A 501 12.87 0.78 14.83
N LEU A 502 12.32 1.43 15.86
CA LEU A 502 11.68 2.73 15.73
C LEU A 502 12.22 3.66 16.80
N TYR A 503 12.31 4.96 16.50
CA TYR A 503 12.69 5.95 17.50
C TYR A 503 11.48 6.37 18.32
N LEU A 504 11.62 6.39 19.64
CA LEU A 504 10.66 6.95 20.60
C LEU A 504 11.26 8.14 21.34
N GLY A 505 10.45 9.18 21.49
CA GLY A 505 10.83 10.39 22.21
C GLY A 505 9.76 11.46 22.09
N MET A 506 10.17 12.73 22.08
CA MET A 506 9.24 13.86 21.92
C MET A 506 8.60 13.84 20.52
N PRO A 507 7.26 13.71 20.41
CA PRO A 507 6.56 13.71 19.13
C PRO A 507 6.92 14.91 18.23
N TRP A 508 6.86 14.79 16.92
CA TRP A 508 6.34 13.66 16.15
C TRP A 508 7.45 12.68 15.70
N THR A 509 7.21 11.39 15.88
CA THR A 509 8.15 10.28 15.61
C THR A 509 7.41 9.10 14.95
N GLU A 510 8.12 8.04 14.56
CA GLU A 510 7.49 6.87 13.89
C GLU A 510 6.36 6.25 14.73
N ILE A 511 6.51 6.17 16.05
CA ILE A 511 5.48 5.60 16.92
C ILE A 511 4.16 6.37 16.83
N ASP A 512 4.20 7.70 16.65
CA ASP A 512 2.99 8.52 16.54
C ASP A 512 2.22 8.22 15.25
N TYR A 513 2.93 7.94 14.14
CA TYR A 513 2.33 7.51 12.88
C TYR A 513 1.77 6.09 12.97
N LEU A 514 2.48 5.18 13.62
CA LEU A 514 2.01 3.82 13.87
C LEU A 514 0.73 3.82 14.71
N MET A 515 0.72 4.57 15.82
CA MET A 515 -0.39 4.57 16.76
C MET A 515 -1.60 5.36 16.26
N GLY A 516 -1.39 6.41 15.47
CA GLY A 516 -2.45 7.36 15.09
C GLY A 516 -3.72 6.69 14.57
N PRO A 517 -3.66 5.88 13.51
CA PRO A 517 -4.84 5.18 12.99
C PRO A 517 -5.38 4.11 13.95
N ALA A 518 -4.49 3.40 14.65
CA ALA A 518 -4.84 2.39 15.66
C ALA A 518 -5.63 2.98 16.85
N THR A 519 -5.50 4.27 17.14
CA THR A 519 -6.33 4.95 18.17
C THR A 519 -7.56 5.63 17.56
N CYS A 520 -7.44 6.25 16.38
CA CYS A 520 -8.54 6.97 15.74
C CYS A 520 -9.72 6.07 15.38
N VAL A 521 -9.45 4.94 14.72
CA VAL A 521 -10.50 4.09 14.12
C VAL A 521 -11.33 3.36 15.17
N PRO A 522 -10.75 2.67 16.17
CA PRO A 522 -11.55 1.99 17.18
C PRO A 522 -12.38 2.96 18.02
N LEU A 523 -11.80 4.12 18.38
CA LEU A 523 -12.52 5.15 19.12
C LEU A 523 -13.67 5.72 18.28
N TYR A 524 -13.45 5.96 16.98
CA TYR A 524 -14.50 6.33 16.04
C TYR A 524 -15.61 5.29 16.00
N GLN A 525 -15.29 4.00 15.78
CA GLN A 525 -16.28 2.93 15.65
C GLN A 525 -17.14 2.79 16.91
N GLN A 526 -16.52 2.84 18.09
CA GLN A 526 -17.22 2.74 19.38
C GLN A 526 -18.14 3.93 19.62
N LEU A 527 -17.69 5.15 19.31
CA LEU A 527 -18.51 6.35 19.44
C LEU A 527 -19.62 6.40 18.40
N LYS A 528 -19.33 6.05 17.15
CA LYS A 528 -20.27 6.10 16.02
C LYS A 528 -21.44 5.13 16.22
N ALA A 529 -21.19 3.97 16.82
CA ALA A 529 -22.22 2.98 17.15
C ALA A 529 -23.29 3.53 18.12
N GLU A 530 -22.90 4.39 19.06
CA GLU A 530 -23.80 4.97 20.06
C GLU A 530 -24.30 6.37 19.66
N PHE A 531 -23.47 7.12 18.95
CA PHE A 531 -23.69 8.49 18.50
C PHE A 531 -23.43 8.61 17.00
N PRO A 532 -24.43 8.33 16.15
CA PRO A 532 -24.32 8.49 14.69
C PRO A 532 -23.91 9.91 14.24
N GLU A 533 -24.05 10.91 15.12
CA GLU A 533 -23.64 12.30 14.94
C GLU A 533 -22.14 12.50 14.86
N VAL A 534 -21.33 11.58 15.39
CA VAL A 534 -19.87 11.68 15.32
C VAL A 534 -19.44 11.61 13.87
N GLN A 535 -18.77 12.66 13.39
CA GLN A 535 -18.33 12.77 12.00
C GLN A 535 -16.92 12.24 11.80
N ALA A 536 -16.02 12.55 12.74
CA ALA A 536 -14.61 12.13 12.69
C ALA A 536 -13.98 12.19 14.09
N VAL A 537 -12.96 11.37 14.30
CA VAL A 537 -12.14 11.32 15.52
C VAL A 537 -10.67 11.38 15.12
N ASN A 538 -9.96 12.38 15.64
CA ASN A 538 -8.49 12.44 15.60
C ASN A 538 -7.98 12.22 17.02
N ALA A 539 -7.38 11.06 17.28
CA ALA A 539 -6.77 10.68 18.55
C ALA A 539 -5.26 10.41 18.39
N MET A 540 -4.59 11.10 17.47
CA MET A 540 -3.19 10.81 17.14
C MET A 540 -2.20 11.49 18.09
N TYR A 541 -2.61 12.55 18.78
CA TYR A 541 -1.71 13.33 19.64
C TYR A 541 -1.30 12.55 20.89
N THR A 542 -0.01 12.17 20.94
CA THR A 542 0.61 11.44 22.05
C THR A 542 -0.21 10.20 22.41
N HIS A 543 -0.45 9.35 21.40
CA HIS A 543 -1.19 8.09 21.50
C HIS A 543 -2.62 8.24 22.04
N GLY A 544 -3.28 9.36 21.75
CA GLY A 544 -4.65 9.60 22.17
C GLY A 544 -4.81 10.19 23.57
N LEU A 545 -3.72 10.65 24.21
CA LEU A 545 -3.81 11.49 25.42
C LEU A 545 -4.66 12.75 25.16
N LEU A 546 -4.59 13.29 23.95
CA LEU A 546 -5.49 14.31 23.44
C LEU A 546 -6.25 13.78 22.23
N ALA A 547 -7.58 13.85 22.30
CA ALA A 547 -8.48 13.56 21.19
C ALA A 547 -9.22 14.82 20.72
N ILE A 548 -9.52 14.89 19.42
CA ILE A 548 -10.35 15.93 18.80
C ILE A 548 -11.49 15.21 18.09
N ILE A 549 -12.73 15.55 18.43
CA ILE A 549 -13.92 14.84 17.95
C ILE A 549 -14.87 15.83 17.31
N SER A 550 -15.15 15.62 16.02
CA SER A 550 -16.18 16.36 15.30
C SER A 550 -17.52 15.66 15.43
N THR A 551 -18.56 16.39 15.82
CA THR A 551 -19.90 15.82 16.03
C THR A 551 -21.01 16.80 15.65
N LYS A 552 -22.09 16.28 15.05
CA LYS A 552 -23.33 17.04 14.86
C LYS A 552 -24.00 17.27 16.22
N LYS A 553 -24.55 18.46 16.42
CA LYS A 553 -25.28 18.77 17.65
C LYS A 553 -26.75 18.39 17.49
N ARG A 554 -27.30 17.67 18.48
CA ARG A 554 -28.75 17.44 18.60
C ARG A 554 -29.45 18.55 19.38
N TYR A 555 -28.83 18.98 20.48
CA TYR A 555 -29.30 19.97 21.44
C TYR A 555 -28.11 20.43 22.31
N GLY A 556 -28.29 21.52 23.05
CA GLY A 556 -27.24 22.08 23.91
C GLY A 556 -26.72 21.08 24.94
N GLY A 557 -25.39 20.99 25.10
CA GLY A 557 -24.71 20.06 26.00
C GLY A 557 -24.47 18.65 25.43
N PHE A 558 -24.95 18.33 24.23
CA PHE A 558 -24.77 17.00 23.61
C PHE A 558 -23.29 16.64 23.41
N ALA A 559 -22.46 17.58 22.96
CA ALA A 559 -21.03 17.36 22.69
C ALA A 559 -20.27 16.87 23.93
N ARG A 560 -20.65 17.35 25.13
CA ARG A 560 -20.05 16.94 26.41
C ARG A 560 -20.34 15.48 26.74
N ALA A 561 -21.54 15.00 26.42
CA ALA A 561 -21.90 13.59 26.61
C ALA A 561 -21.06 12.69 25.70
N VAL A 562 -20.84 13.11 24.45
CA VAL A 562 -19.94 12.40 23.50
C VAL A 562 -18.50 12.40 24.03
N GLY A 563 -17.99 13.55 24.50
CA GLY A 563 -16.66 13.66 25.09
C GLY A 563 -16.48 12.78 26.34
N LEU A 564 -17.48 12.73 27.22
CA LEU A 564 -17.49 11.85 28.39
C LEU A 564 -17.49 10.37 27.97
N ARG A 565 -18.25 10.01 26.94
CA ARG A 565 -18.21 8.64 26.41
C ARG A 565 -16.82 8.30 25.86
N ALA A 566 -16.19 9.21 25.13
CA ALA A 566 -14.86 9.00 24.57
C ALA A 566 -13.82 8.67 25.65
N MET A 567 -13.95 9.22 26.86
CA MET A 567 -13.06 8.94 28.00
C MET A 567 -13.34 7.62 28.74
N THR A 568 -14.47 6.97 28.43
CA THR A 568 -14.96 5.75 29.10
C THR A 568 -15.12 4.57 28.15
N THR A 569 -14.67 4.71 26.90
CA THR A 569 -14.45 3.57 26.01
C THR A 569 -13.28 2.72 26.50
N PRO A 570 -13.16 1.43 26.09
CA PRO A 570 -12.04 0.58 26.48
C PRO A 570 -10.66 1.23 26.27
N HIS A 571 -10.41 1.83 25.09
CA HIS A 571 -9.19 2.57 24.82
C HIS A 571 -9.14 3.93 25.56
N GLY A 572 -10.27 4.64 25.60
CA GLY A 572 -10.37 5.96 26.22
C GLY A 572 -10.11 5.98 27.72
N LEU A 573 -10.38 4.88 28.43
CA LEU A 573 -10.12 4.75 29.86
C LEU A 573 -8.65 4.97 30.20
N GLY A 574 -7.73 4.39 29.43
CA GLY A 574 -6.29 4.50 29.65
C GLY A 574 -5.64 5.71 28.98
N TYR A 575 -6.19 6.18 27.85
CA TYR A 575 -5.51 7.17 27.02
C TYR A 575 -6.19 8.54 26.99
N VAL A 576 -7.48 8.65 26.64
CA VAL A 576 -8.13 9.95 26.44
C VAL A 576 -8.19 10.74 27.74
N LYS A 577 -7.21 11.65 27.93
CA LYS A 577 -7.07 12.54 29.09
C LYS A 577 -7.74 13.87 28.81
N MET A 578 -7.57 14.40 27.60
CA MET A 578 -8.20 15.62 27.13
C MET A 578 -8.98 15.34 25.85
N VAL A 579 -10.16 15.94 25.71
CA VAL A 579 -10.93 15.89 24.47
C VAL A 579 -11.42 17.28 24.06
N ILE A 580 -11.22 17.63 22.80
CA ILE A 580 -11.74 18.85 22.18
C ILE A 580 -12.91 18.46 21.29
N MET A 581 -14.10 18.95 21.61
CA MET A 581 -15.29 18.74 20.81
C MET A 581 -15.45 19.88 19.81
N VAL A 582 -15.61 19.57 18.52
CA VAL A 582 -15.79 20.56 17.45
C VAL A 582 -17.04 20.26 16.63
N ASP A 583 -17.53 21.27 15.92
CA ASP A 583 -18.70 21.15 15.04
C ASP A 583 -18.45 20.19 13.87
N GLU A 584 -19.53 19.73 13.23
CA GLU A 584 -19.52 18.80 12.10
C GLU A 584 -18.75 19.30 10.85
N ASP A 585 -18.55 20.61 10.74
CA ASP A 585 -17.87 21.29 9.64
C ASP A 585 -16.39 21.58 9.92
N VAL A 586 -15.93 21.33 11.14
CA VAL A 586 -14.52 21.44 11.53
C VAL A 586 -13.85 20.09 11.33
N ASP A 587 -12.83 20.03 10.49
CA ASP A 587 -12.04 18.83 10.27
C ASP A 587 -11.07 18.60 11.44
N PRO A 588 -11.21 17.50 12.24
CA PRO A 588 -10.30 17.21 13.34
C PRO A 588 -8.84 17.03 12.93
N PHE A 589 -8.57 16.75 11.65
CA PHE A 589 -7.21 16.60 11.11
C PHE A 589 -6.62 17.93 10.63
N ASN A 590 -7.38 19.03 10.69
CA ASN A 590 -6.94 20.38 10.33
C ASN A 590 -6.76 21.24 11.59
N LEU A 591 -5.55 21.23 12.15
CA LEU A 591 -5.25 21.94 13.40
C LEU A 591 -5.61 23.45 13.34
N PRO A 592 -5.34 24.20 12.26
CA PRO A 592 -5.83 25.58 12.14
C PRO A 592 -7.34 25.75 12.35
N GLN A 593 -8.18 24.86 11.80
CA GLN A 593 -9.63 24.92 12.02
C GLN A 593 -10.01 24.59 13.47
N VAL A 594 -9.33 23.61 14.09
CA VAL A 594 -9.55 23.26 15.50
C VAL A 594 -9.19 24.43 16.41
N MET A 595 -8.04 25.08 16.18
CA MET A 595 -7.61 26.25 16.94
C MET A 595 -8.54 27.45 16.73
N TRP A 596 -9.09 27.63 15.53
CA TRP A 596 -10.16 28.60 15.29
C TRP A 596 -11.42 28.29 16.12
N ALA A 597 -11.89 27.04 16.14
CA ALA A 597 -13.03 26.65 16.94
C ALA A 597 -12.78 26.90 18.44
N LEU A 598 -11.61 26.48 18.95
CA LEU A 598 -11.19 26.72 20.33
C LEU A 598 -11.19 28.21 20.69
N SER A 599 -10.59 29.05 19.86
CA SER A 599 -10.41 30.49 20.16
C SER A 599 -11.67 31.33 19.98
N SER A 600 -12.65 30.89 19.18
CA SER A 600 -13.85 31.67 18.86
C SER A 600 -15.15 31.15 19.48
N LYS A 601 -15.19 29.87 19.88
CA LYS A 601 -16.42 29.21 20.36
C LYS A 601 -16.37 28.82 21.84
N VAL A 602 -15.19 28.64 22.42
CA VAL A 602 -15.06 28.25 23.84
C VAL A 602 -15.26 29.45 24.76
N ASN A 603 -16.20 29.33 25.69
CA ASN A 603 -16.27 30.19 26.87
C ASN A 603 -15.78 29.41 28.11
N PRO A 604 -14.59 29.74 28.66
CA PRO A 604 -13.98 28.96 29.74
C PRO A 604 -14.85 28.78 30.98
N ALA A 605 -15.79 29.70 31.26
CA ALA A 605 -16.66 29.61 32.42
C ALA A 605 -17.69 28.47 32.34
N GLY A 606 -18.00 27.99 31.13
CA GLY A 606 -19.07 27.02 30.91
C GLY A 606 -18.66 25.79 30.10
N ASP A 607 -17.63 25.89 29.27
CA ASP A 607 -17.27 24.89 28.26
C ASP A 607 -16.10 23.96 28.64
N LEU A 608 -15.58 24.12 29.85
CA LEU A 608 -14.57 23.24 30.44
C LEU A 608 -15.24 22.29 31.43
N VAL A 609 -15.22 20.98 31.15
CA VAL A 609 -15.69 19.95 32.06
C VAL A 609 -14.51 19.17 32.58
N GLN A 610 -14.16 19.39 33.84
CA GLN A 610 -13.11 18.66 34.55
C GLN A 610 -13.71 17.47 35.29
N LEU A 611 -13.12 16.29 35.10
CA LEU A 611 -13.51 15.04 35.76
C LEU A 611 -12.35 14.60 36.66
N PRO A 612 -12.47 14.74 37.99
CA PRO A 612 -11.35 14.50 38.88
C PRO A 612 -11.09 13.00 39.12
N ASN A 613 -9.84 12.65 39.41
CA ASN A 613 -9.41 11.31 39.87
C ASN A 613 -9.82 10.16 38.93
N MET A 614 -9.60 10.34 37.63
CA MET A 614 -9.89 9.33 36.60
C MET A 614 -8.64 8.50 36.29
N SER A 615 -8.83 7.28 35.78
CA SER A 615 -7.74 6.44 35.31
C SER A 615 -7.04 7.03 34.09
N VAL A 616 -5.73 6.81 33.99
CA VAL A 616 -4.89 7.06 32.81
C VAL A 616 -3.76 6.03 32.83
N LEU A 617 -3.04 5.85 31.73
CA LEU A 617 -1.87 4.97 31.73
C LEU A 617 -0.80 5.49 32.71
N GLU A 618 -0.06 4.57 33.34
CA GLU A 618 0.97 4.91 34.33
C GLU A 618 2.18 5.67 33.77
N LEU A 619 2.29 5.79 32.44
CA LEU A 619 3.34 6.55 31.76
C LEU A 619 2.94 8.01 31.52
N ASP A 620 1.72 8.44 31.86
CA ASP A 620 1.33 9.86 31.82
C ASP A 620 2.18 10.68 32.82
N PRO A 621 3.07 11.57 32.35
CA PRO A 621 3.96 12.33 33.22
C PRO A 621 3.22 13.32 34.12
N GLY A 622 1.98 13.70 33.77
CA GLY A 622 1.15 14.60 34.55
C GLY A 622 0.24 13.91 35.58
N SER A 623 0.33 12.59 35.75
CA SER A 623 -0.50 11.84 36.69
C SER A 623 0.05 11.92 38.13
N SER A 624 -0.85 11.93 39.12
CA SER A 624 -0.50 11.96 40.54
C SER A 624 -1.63 11.34 41.40
N PRO A 625 -1.43 10.13 41.97
CA PRO A 625 -0.30 9.23 41.75
C PRO A 625 -0.24 8.70 40.31
N ALA A 626 0.84 8.00 39.96
CA ALA A 626 1.00 7.40 38.63
C ALA A 626 -0.25 6.60 38.22
N GLY A 627 -0.80 6.88 37.04
CA GLY A 627 -2.01 6.23 36.51
C GLY A 627 -3.34 6.86 36.95
N ILE A 628 -3.32 7.95 37.74
CA ILE A 628 -4.51 8.71 38.14
C ILE A 628 -4.32 10.19 37.80
N THR A 629 -5.28 10.78 37.09
CA THR A 629 -5.24 12.21 36.72
C THR A 629 -6.65 12.78 36.59
N ASP A 630 -6.76 14.09 36.49
CA ASP A 630 -8.01 14.75 36.12
C ASP A 630 -8.13 14.79 34.60
N LYS A 631 -9.31 14.44 34.07
CA LYS A 631 -9.61 14.52 32.64
C LYS A 631 -10.35 15.81 32.31
N LEU A 632 -10.19 16.31 31.08
CA LEU A 632 -10.77 17.58 30.63
C LEU A 632 -11.50 17.45 29.29
N ILE A 633 -12.77 17.86 29.26
CA ILE A 633 -13.53 18.08 28.02
C ILE A 633 -13.55 19.57 27.74
N ILE A 634 -13.22 19.95 26.50
CA ILE A 634 -13.31 21.32 25.99
C ILE A 634 -14.38 21.34 24.90
N ASP A 635 -15.52 21.96 25.20
CA ASP A 635 -16.65 22.08 24.27
C ASP A 635 -16.46 23.31 23.36
N ALA A 636 -15.88 23.10 22.17
CA ALA A 636 -15.71 24.13 21.14
C ALA A 636 -16.78 24.03 20.04
N THR A 637 -17.93 23.44 20.36
CA THR A 637 -19.08 23.37 19.44
C THR A 637 -19.91 24.64 19.53
N THR A 638 -20.58 24.99 18.44
CA THR A 638 -21.44 26.18 18.39
C THR A 638 -22.67 25.95 19.28
N PRO A 639 -22.96 26.82 20.26
CA PRO A 639 -24.14 26.69 21.13
C PRO A 639 -25.45 26.55 20.36
N VAL A 640 -26.27 25.58 20.76
CA VAL A 640 -27.64 25.35 20.24
C VAL A 640 -28.61 25.14 21.39
N ALA A 641 -29.89 25.45 21.17
CA ALA A 641 -30.91 25.37 22.21
C ALA A 641 -30.88 24.02 22.98
N PRO A 642 -31.02 24.03 24.32
CA PRO A 642 -31.34 25.18 25.18
C PRO A 642 -30.15 26.09 25.54
N ASP A 643 -28.94 25.82 25.06
CA ASP A 643 -27.80 26.74 25.22
C ASP A 643 -27.97 27.94 24.27
N ASN A 644 -28.03 29.14 24.84
CA ASN A 644 -28.32 30.39 24.13
C ASN A 644 -27.17 31.41 24.23
N ARG A 645 -25.97 30.94 24.59
CA ARG A 645 -24.80 31.81 24.74
C ARG A 645 -24.24 32.25 23.38
N GLY A 646 -23.73 33.48 23.33
CA GLY A 646 -23.05 34.05 22.17
C GLY A 646 -23.95 34.35 20.97
N HIS A 647 -23.38 34.91 19.91
CA HIS A 647 -24.10 35.28 18.69
C HIS A 647 -23.51 34.52 17.48
N TYR A 648 -23.99 33.30 17.26
CA TYR A 648 -23.46 32.38 16.23
C TYR A 648 -24.44 32.13 15.07
N SER A 649 -25.52 32.90 14.99
CA SER A 649 -26.60 32.74 14.00
C SER A 649 -26.22 33.13 12.56
N GLN A 650 -25.07 33.78 12.36
CA GLN A 650 -24.63 34.31 11.07
C GLN A 650 -23.16 33.93 10.79
N PRO A 651 -22.87 32.65 10.50
CA PRO A 651 -21.52 32.25 10.14
C PRO A 651 -21.12 32.83 8.77
N VAL A 652 -19.88 33.25 8.64
CA VAL A 652 -19.27 33.54 7.32
C VAL A 652 -18.95 32.20 6.67
N VAL A 653 -19.46 31.99 5.46
CA VAL A 653 -19.23 30.77 4.67
C VAL A 653 -18.38 31.10 3.45
N ASP A 654 -17.58 30.12 3.00
CA ASP A 654 -16.84 30.24 1.74
C ASP A 654 -17.81 30.47 0.57
N LEU A 655 -17.38 31.25 -0.41
CA LEU A 655 -18.10 31.42 -1.66
C LEU A 655 -18.22 30.07 -2.40
N PRO A 656 -19.34 29.78 -3.10
CA PRO A 656 -19.51 28.53 -3.84
C PRO A 656 -18.38 28.24 -4.84
N GLU A 657 -17.75 29.27 -5.39
CA GLU A 657 -16.69 29.20 -6.39
C GLU A 657 -15.31 28.84 -5.81
N THR A 658 -15.12 28.95 -4.48
CA THR A 658 -13.81 28.75 -3.83
C THR A 658 -13.22 27.38 -4.16
N LYS A 659 -14.04 26.32 -4.19
CA LYS A 659 -13.58 24.97 -4.53
C LYS A 659 -13.03 24.89 -5.96
N ALA A 660 -13.75 25.45 -6.93
CA ALA A 660 -13.33 25.45 -8.33
C ALA A 660 -12.03 26.27 -8.53
N TRP A 661 -11.88 27.37 -7.79
CA TRP A 661 -10.65 28.14 -7.78
C TRP A 661 -9.48 27.38 -7.17
N ALA A 662 -9.68 26.66 -6.06
CA ALA A 662 -8.64 25.83 -5.47
C ALA A 662 -8.12 24.78 -6.48
N GLU A 663 -9.02 24.05 -7.14
CA GLU A 663 -8.67 23.06 -8.17
C GLU A 663 -7.90 23.70 -9.35
N LYS A 664 -8.37 24.85 -9.83
CA LYS A 664 -7.72 25.60 -10.91
C LYS A 664 -6.31 26.06 -10.52
N LEU A 665 -6.14 26.59 -9.31
CA LEU A 665 -4.84 27.05 -8.81
C LEU A 665 -3.87 25.87 -8.63
N THR A 666 -4.33 24.74 -8.09
CA THR A 666 -3.52 23.53 -7.97
C THR A 666 -3.04 23.03 -9.34
N ALA A 667 -3.92 22.98 -10.34
CA ALA A 667 -3.55 22.59 -11.70
C ALA A 667 -2.51 23.54 -12.32
N MET A 668 -2.67 24.86 -12.12
CA MET A 668 -1.70 25.85 -12.58
C MET A 668 -0.32 25.70 -11.91
N LEU A 669 -0.29 25.33 -10.62
CA LEU A 669 0.95 25.07 -9.89
C LEU A 669 1.64 23.78 -10.34
N ALA A 670 0.89 22.73 -10.66
CA ALA A 670 1.44 21.47 -11.17
C ALA A 670 2.14 21.67 -12.52
N ASN A 671 1.60 22.54 -13.39
CA ASN A 671 2.16 22.85 -14.71
C ASN A 671 3.39 23.79 -14.69
N ARG A 672 3.85 24.22 -13.50
CA ARG A 672 5.05 25.07 -13.35
C ARG A 672 6.36 24.29 -13.26
N LYS A 673 6.30 22.95 -13.19
CA LYS A 673 7.48 22.08 -13.07
C LYS A 673 8.13 21.77 -14.41
#